data_AF-A0A971QM90-F1
#
_entry.id   AF-A0A971QM90-F1
#
_cell.length_a   1.000
_cell.length_b   1.000
_cell.length_c   1.000
_cell.angle_alpha   90.00
_cell.angle_beta   90.00
_cell.angle_gamma   90.00
#
_symmetry.space_group_name_H-M   'P 1'
#
loop_
_entity.id
_entity.type
_entity.pdbx_description
1 polymer ?
#
loop_
_entity_poly.entity_id
_entity_poly.type
_entity_poly.pdbx_seq_one_letter_code
_entity_poly.pdbx_strand_id
1 'polypeptide(L)'
;MKSDVLLLLVRCGFVACSVCVITLYARNATATNGTVAVLGSAVAKGFDAGGETVCGSYALGYAGLLTTHLAPLEWGVTNFAVSEESTADILSVYETDVVPAAPDHLFVGLSLADAGLAGAADPAAVSESFQSTLTNVIGRARASGMFAIAGLSYPHNNYSASEYAYLKAMNLLINTYDLPSANFLGAVDDGTGHWVEGFNSDVGRPNVQGHEEMFYTIVPSLFDAIRLGKTARPSPVDEDGGYATITRDPEVRAPISFTPQDTVHSFTTAFRVLSDCTGTVAAVKSGRIETGPRSGRILVDFGPTNDAKGRAAPSPDQNGNHWNSWRLTAVPAGSAISNLVMTSGDITPVSLYVTGSFDAPNGGSSFGGLMEPDPALLGDFAVTQATEDYFCTGSTAKFKVTGLDRRFSYTLRFFGTRVMEGATRTTRYTVVGYSGTFSTNMVTTGTDVGTGGYDGNNDTIAELKGLMADMNGEMEVSVSKVDGYAYLNIMEIRFEESEGEPLAVSDRFLIDFGPADHAKGRAAPSPDQNGNHWNSWREDAHAEVGTSLPWLVRTNGKIAPVALEVTQIFATNGGVDFGGLLEPDPALLGDFAVAQATEDYFGTMSTARLKITGLDRGFFYTFRFFGSRSWDAPIRTTRYTVAGGNGTFSTNLVTTGTDVGTGGYHGNNDTIAELTGLSANANGEMEVIVSKVAEYAYLNIMEIKASEVIDPDPDSLLIDFGPNDGVNGHAMTSPDSNGRYWNNFVPPYYAGAVLKNLVDSHSSRTTTVALAITKGFVSCNGINHGGLFTPDYGLLGHFAQVYATEDFFHTQTGGSSLKIYGLNKASVYTLRFFGTREGDELRVTRFTAKAGNGNYSTNMVTTGTDVGTGGYDGNNDTIAELTGLVPDELGCIYVDIANVTGTQCYISIMEVKKECSVVGTGWGTVEVRSNEIAYVASTGHEIKAPVRLDGTVWRDVAVAHSFAAQRTRLFLNGDEVGSVPERLYPSVFVLGGEGEAASGRMQGPERASYQDWCVYRSAWNAGEASAHAAGQMQQASMEICAALSDLHFTVGTAVDNRAQSLSEAVVNSAHIKQKEKGTLLLVR
;
A
#
# COMPACT_ATOMS: atom_id res chain seq x y z
N MET A 1 -15.74 -70.68 23.23
CA MET A 1 -14.27 -70.79 23.07
C MET A 1 -13.92 -71.03 21.61
N LYS A 2 -13.86 -69.94 20.83
CA LYS A 2 -13.23 -69.75 19.49
C LYS A 2 -13.77 -68.42 18.93
N SER A 3 -13.29 -67.31 19.48
CA SER A 3 -13.56 -65.95 18.98
C SER A 3 -12.48 -64.95 19.39
N ASP A 4 -11.66 -65.27 20.40
CA ASP A 4 -10.74 -64.28 20.98
C ASP A 4 -9.33 -64.28 20.36
N VAL A 5 -9.10 -65.04 19.28
CA VAL A 5 -7.82 -65.07 18.54
C VAL A 5 -7.87 -64.28 17.23
N LEU A 6 -9.07 -63.96 16.71
CA LEU A 6 -9.19 -63.15 15.49
C LEU A 6 -9.18 -61.63 15.77
N LEU A 7 -9.44 -61.21 17.02
CA LEU A 7 -9.47 -59.80 17.41
C LEU A 7 -8.07 -59.22 17.73
N LEU A 8 -7.05 -60.06 17.90
CA LEU A 8 -5.68 -59.63 18.20
C LEU A 8 -4.84 -59.39 16.93
N LEU A 9 -5.20 -59.99 15.78
CA LEU A 9 -4.48 -59.80 14.51
C LEU A 9 -4.94 -58.55 13.73
N VAL A 10 -6.12 -57.99 14.03
CA VAL A 10 -6.63 -56.75 13.38
C VAL A 10 -6.12 -55.49 14.09
N ARG A 11 -5.65 -55.59 15.34
CA ARG A 11 -5.13 -54.45 16.12
C ARG A 11 -3.62 -54.20 16.02
N CYS A 12 -2.86 -55.10 15.40
CA CYS A 12 -1.44 -54.84 15.09
C CYS A 12 -1.19 -54.41 13.62
N GLY A 13 -2.21 -54.42 12.76
CA GLY A 13 -2.11 -54.02 11.35
C GLY A 13 -2.30 -52.52 11.06
N PHE A 14 -2.81 -51.74 12.02
CA PHE A 14 -3.14 -50.32 11.79
C PHE A 14 -2.05 -49.33 12.23
N VAL A 15 -1.06 -49.76 13.02
CA VAL A 15 0.05 -48.90 13.48
C VAL A 15 1.25 -48.94 12.51
N ALA A 16 1.27 -49.87 11.54
CA ALA A 16 2.33 -49.97 10.54
C ALA A 16 2.01 -49.20 9.22
N CYS A 17 0.81 -48.64 9.06
CA CYS A 17 0.44 -47.97 7.80
C CYS A 17 0.85 -46.49 7.72
N SER A 18 1.24 -45.86 8.85
CA SER A 18 1.73 -44.47 8.86
C SER A 18 3.26 -44.35 8.74
N VAL A 19 3.99 -45.47 8.82
CA VAL A 19 5.47 -45.49 8.70
C VAL A 19 5.94 -46.28 7.48
N CYS A 20 5.09 -47.11 6.85
CA CYS A 20 5.47 -47.88 5.66
C CYS A 20 5.09 -47.23 4.32
N VAL A 21 4.36 -46.10 4.31
CA VAL A 21 4.13 -45.30 3.08
C VAL A 21 5.37 -44.47 2.69
N ILE A 22 6.33 -44.27 3.60
CA ILE A 22 7.55 -43.50 3.35
C ILE A 22 8.70 -44.36 2.77
N THR A 23 8.60 -45.70 2.73
CA THR A 23 9.76 -46.54 2.34
C THR A 23 9.49 -47.62 1.28
N LEU A 24 8.32 -47.63 0.61
CA LEU A 24 8.04 -48.55 -0.50
C LEU A 24 7.65 -47.91 -1.83
N TYR A 25 7.73 -46.58 -1.95
CA TYR A 25 7.64 -45.85 -3.23
C TYR A 25 9.01 -45.41 -3.81
N ALA A 26 10.12 -45.90 -3.24
CA ALA A 26 11.47 -45.58 -3.71
C ALA A 26 12.01 -46.53 -4.80
N ARG A 27 11.17 -47.33 -5.47
CA ARG A 27 11.59 -48.13 -6.64
C ARG A 27 10.54 -48.11 -7.75
N ASN A 28 10.92 -47.41 -8.83
CA ASN A 28 10.33 -47.35 -10.17
C ASN A 28 9.32 -46.23 -10.47
N ALA A 29 9.65 -44.99 -10.10
CA ALA A 29 9.27 -43.84 -10.92
C ALA A 29 10.56 -43.10 -11.28
N THR A 30 11.09 -43.33 -12.49
CA THR A 30 11.89 -42.31 -13.16
C THR A 30 10.95 -41.13 -13.38
N ALA A 31 10.93 -40.18 -12.45
CA ALA A 31 10.04 -39.03 -12.49
C ALA A 31 10.37 -38.20 -13.74
N THR A 32 9.50 -38.25 -14.74
CA THR A 32 9.44 -37.21 -15.76
C THR A 32 8.75 -36.01 -15.12
N ASN A 33 9.43 -34.87 -15.09
CA ASN A 33 8.87 -33.57 -14.73
C ASN A 33 7.57 -33.36 -15.52
N GLY A 34 6.44 -33.09 -14.84
CA GLY A 34 5.19 -32.88 -15.55
C GLY A 34 5.13 -31.51 -16.22
N THR A 35 4.20 -31.38 -17.16
CA THR A 35 4.20 -30.32 -18.18
C THR A 35 2.86 -29.62 -18.29
N VAL A 36 2.91 -28.30 -18.46
CA VAL A 36 1.75 -27.42 -18.65
C VAL A 36 1.91 -26.69 -19.97
N ALA A 37 0.90 -26.80 -20.84
CA ALA A 37 0.78 -25.95 -22.00
C ALA A 37 -0.22 -24.82 -21.72
N VAL A 38 0.11 -23.61 -22.16
CA VAL A 38 -0.84 -22.50 -22.22
C VAL A 38 -1.26 -22.31 -23.68
N LEU A 39 -2.56 -22.33 -23.95
CA LEU A 39 -3.15 -21.98 -25.23
C LEU A 39 -4.13 -20.84 -25.02
N GLY A 40 -4.01 -19.76 -25.76
CA GLY A 40 -4.87 -18.61 -25.52
C GLY A 40 -4.55 -17.40 -26.37
N SER A 41 -5.04 -16.27 -25.87
CA SER A 41 -5.02 -15.00 -26.57
C SER A 41 -3.71 -14.22 -26.49
N ALA A 42 -3.67 -13.05 -27.12
CA ALA A 42 -2.62 -12.05 -26.92
C ALA A 42 -2.42 -11.73 -25.41
N VAL A 43 -3.49 -11.75 -24.61
CA VAL A 43 -3.40 -11.60 -23.16
C VAL A 43 -2.77 -12.85 -22.52
N ALA A 44 -3.08 -14.06 -23.00
CA ALA A 44 -2.36 -15.26 -22.55
C ALA A 44 -0.87 -15.25 -22.91
N LYS A 45 -0.47 -14.56 -24.00
CA LYS A 45 0.94 -14.32 -24.34
C LYS A 45 1.63 -13.36 -23.37
N GLY A 46 0.87 -12.46 -22.74
CA GLY A 46 1.38 -11.39 -21.89
C GLY A 46 1.73 -10.10 -22.64
N PHE A 47 1.10 -9.83 -23.80
CA PHE A 47 1.34 -8.60 -24.53
C PHE A 47 1.10 -7.37 -23.63
N ASP A 48 1.92 -6.33 -23.81
CA ASP A 48 1.93 -5.09 -23.03
C ASP A 48 2.34 -5.21 -21.54
N ALA A 49 2.61 -6.43 -21.05
CA ALA A 49 3.27 -6.61 -19.75
C ALA A 49 4.78 -6.36 -19.82
N GLY A 50 5.41 -6.68 -20.95
CA GLY A 50 6.87 -6.54 -21.12
C GLY A 50 7.69 -7.62 -20.39
N GLY A 51 9.01 -7.40 -20.30
CA GLY A 51 9.98 -8.39 -19.83
C GLY A 51 10.49 -9.32 -20.95
N GLU A 52 11.49 -10.15 -20.63
CA GLU A 52 12.02 -11.14 -21.56
C GLU A 52 10.99 -12.24 -21.85
N THR A 53 11.11 -12.92 -22.99
CA THR A 53 10.25 -14.05 -23.30
C THR A 53 10.72 -15.30 -22.54
N VAL A 54 9.89 -15.82 -21.65
CA VAL A 54 10.15 -17.05 -20.87
C VAL A 54 9.15 -18.12 -21.32
N CYS A 55 9.65 -19.23 -21.85
CA CYS A 55 8.83 -20.35 -22.33
C CYS A 55 7.69 -19.96 -23.29
N GLY A 56 7.90 -18.90 -24.09
CA GLY A 56 6.91 -18.39 -25.02
C GLY A 56 5.94 -17.35 -24.46
N SER A 57 6.07 -16.93 -23.19
CA SER A 57 5.30 -15.84 -22.57
C SER A 57 6.17 -14.61 -22.35
N TYR A 58 5.61 -13.40 -22.35
CA TYR A 58 6.29 -12.27 -21.73
C TYR A 58 6.39 -12.48 -20.21
N ALA A 59 7.57 -12.29 -19.62
CA ALA A 59 7.86 -12.64 -18.22
C ALA A 59 6.89 -12.02 -17.21
N LEU A 60 6.40 -10.81 -17.48
CA LEU A 60 5.49 -10.08 -16.59
C LEU A 60 4.00 -10.32 -16.89
N GLY A 61 3.67 -11.11 -17.92
CA GLY A 61 2.31 -11.54 -18.18
C GLY A 61 1.88 -12.68 -17.26
N TYR A 62 0.58 -12.90 -17.06
CA TYR A 62 0.10 -13.91 -16.09
C TYR A 62 0.64 -15.32 -16.35
N ALA A 63 0.82 -15.72 -17.61
CA ALA A 63 1.40 -17.01 -17.99
C ALA A 63 2.94 -17.05 -17.78
N GLY A 64 3.61 -15.91 -17.89
CA GLY A 64 5.02 -15.75 -17.53
C GLY A 64 5.23 -15.87 -16.03
N LEU A 65 4.40 -15.18 -15.24
CA LEU A 65 4.37 -15.31 -13.77
C LEU A 65 4.06 -16.75 -13.34
N LEU A 66 3.11 -17.42 -14.00
CA LEU A 66 2.83 -18.84 -13.76
C LEU A 66 4.04 -19.73 -14.07
N THR A 67 4.79 -19.44 -15.14
CA THR A 67 6.02 -20.17 -15.48
C THR A 67 7.05 -20.02 -14.36
N THR A 68 7.25 -18.79 -13.87
CA THR A 68 8.17 -18.50 -12.77
C THR A 68 7.76 -19.19 -11.48
N HIS A 69 6.46 -19.22 -11.17
CA HIS A 69 5.90 -19.90 -9.99
C HIS A 69 6.09 -21.42 -10.04
N LEU A 70 5.91 -22.02 -11.21
CA LEU A 70 5.95 -23.47 -11.40
C LEU A 70 7.36 -24.03 -11.58
N ALA A 71 8.33 -23.22 -12.01
CA ALA A 71 9.70 -23.68 -12.27
C ALA A 71 10.40 -24.29 -11.02
N PRO A 72 10.34 -23.70 -9.81
CA PRO A 72 10.90 -24.30 -8.60
C PRO A 72 10.24 -25.62 -8.20
N LEU A 73 9.01 -25.86 -8.66
CA LEU A 73 8.24 -27.09 -8.43
C LEU A 73 8.51 -28.17 -9.50
N GLU A 74 9.56 -27.96 -10.30
CA GLU A 74 10.01 -28.86 -11.38
C GLU A 74 8.95 -29.10 -12.47
N TRP A 75 8.02 -28.15 -12.68
CA TRP A 75 7.08 -28.19 -13.79
C TRP A 75 7.65 -27.51 -15.03
N GLY A 76 7.51 -28.14 -16.20
CA GLY A 76 7.77 -27.50 -17.48
C GLY A 76 6.55 -26.73 -17.96
N VAL A 77 6.70 -25.44 -18.30
CA VAL A 77 5.62 -24.66 -18.93
C VAL A 77 6.00 -24.33 -20.37
N THR A 78 5.05 -24.38 -21.30
CA THR A 78 5.23 -23.91 -22.68
C THR A 78 3.98 -23.15 -23.14
N ASN A 79 4.16 -21.95 -23.67
CA ASN A 79 3.05 -21.11 -24.09
C ASN A 79 2.93 -21.04 -25.62
N PHE A 80 1.80 -21.55 -26.11
CA PHE A 80 1.38 -21.60 -27.51
C PHE A 80 0.33 -20.53 -27.86
N ALA A 81 0.17 -19.50 -27.03
CA ALA A 81 -0.74 -18.39 -27.33
C ALA A 81 -0.40 -17.66 -28.64
N VAL A 82 -1.44 -17.23 -29.35
CA VAL A 82 -1.37 -16.55 -30.65
C VAL A 82 -1.89 -15.12 -30.57
N SER A 83 -1.45 -14.26 -31.48
CA SER A 83 -1.71 -12.80 -31.48
C SER A 83 -2.97 -12.37 -32.24
N GLU A 84 -3.52 -13.20 -33.13
CA GLU A 84 -4.75 -12.94 -33.89
C GLU A 84 -5.64 -14.19 -33.81
N GLU A 85 -6.89 -14.05 -33.36
CA GLU A 85 -7.63 -15.17 -32.75
C GLU A 85 -8.98 -15.42 -33.43
N SER A 86 -8.96 -16.11 -34.57
CA SER A 86 -10.15 -16.82 -35.01
C SER A 86 -10.19 -18.22 -34.39
N THR A 87 -11.39 -18.81 -34.32
CA THR A 87 -11.58 -20.24 -33.99
C THR A 87 -10.67 -21.15 -34.83
N ALA A 88 -10.40 -20.79 -36.08
CA ALA A 88 -9.54 -21.58 -36.97
C ALA A 88 -8.07 -21.52 -36.54
N ASP A 89 -7.59 -20.37 -36.07
CA ASP A 89 -6.20 -20.20 -35.64
C ASP A 89 -5.94 -20.98 -34.35
N ILE A 90 -6.84 -20.87 -33.36
CA ILE A 90 -6.75 -21.61 -32.10
C ILE A 90 -6.77 -23.12 -32.33
N LEU A 91 -7.67 -23.62 -33.17
CA LEU A 91 -7.73 -25.05 -33.49
C LEU A 91 -6.53 -25.50 -34.33
N SER A 92 -6.01 -24.65 -35.21
CA SER A 92 -4.80 -24.97 -35.97
C SER A 92 -3.61 -25.16 -35.03
N VAL A 93 -3.34 -24.20 -34.14
CA VAL A 93 -2.22 -24.25 -33.18
C VAL A 93 -2.37 -25.42 -32.21
N TYR A 94 -3.61 -25.71 -31.79
CA TYR A 94 -3.89 -26.89 -30.99
C TYR A 94 -3.39 -28.18 -31.70
N GLU A 95 -3.73 -28.37 -32.97
CA GLU A 95 -3.33 -29.56 -33.74
C GLU A 95 -1.85 -29.57 -34.12
N THR A 96 -1.27 -28.41 -34.46
CA THR A 96 0.12 -28.33 -34.95
C THR A 96 1.16 -28.31 -33.85
N ASP A 97 0.83 -27.76 -32.68
CA ASP A 97 1.82 -27.47 -31.63
C ASP A 97 1.46 -28.13 -30.29
N VAL A 98 0.22 -28.03 -29.83
CA VAL A 98 -0.20 -28.59 -28.52
C VAL A 98 -0.25 -30.12 -28.56
N VAL A 99 -0.86 -30.72 -29.59
CA VAL A 99 -0.97 -32.17 -29.73
C VAL A 99 0.42 -32.84 -29.81
N PRO A 100 1.38 -32.35 -30.62
CA PRO A 100 2.73 -32.92 -30.63
C PRO A 100 3.52 -32.71 -29.34
N ALA A 101 3.29 -31.61 -28.62
CA ALA A 101 3.93 -31.35 -27.34
C ALA A 101 3.44 -32.30 -26.22
N ALA A 102 2.22 -32.82 -26.35
CA ALA A 102 1.60 -33.79 -25.45
C ALA A 102 1.73 -33.44 -23.94
N PRO A 103 1.33 -32.23 -23.52
CA PRO A 103 1.44 -31.80 -22.13
C PRO A 103 0.51 -32.58 -21.19
N ASP A 104 0.84 -32.65 -19.90
CA ASP A 104 -0.05 -33.24 -18.88
C ASP A 104 -1.29 -32.37 -18.64
N HIS A 105 -1.10 -31.05 -18.63
CA HIS A 105 -2.18 -30.07 -18.44
C HIS A 105 -2.24 -29.04 -19.56
N LEU A 106 -3.45 -28.63 -19.91
CA LEU A 106 -3.70 -27.55 -20.88
C LEU A 106 -4.48 -26.42 -20.21
N PHE A 107 -3.85 -25.26 -20.02
CA PHE A 107 -4.50 -24.04 -19.59
C PHE A 107 -5.02 -23.27 -20.80
N VAL A 108 -6.33 -23.11 -20.91
CA VAL A 108 -7.01 -22.41 -22.00
C VAL A 108 -7.36 -20.99 -21.56
N GLY A 109 -6.62 -19.99 -22.04
CA GLY A 109 -6.77 -18.58 -21.72
C GLY A 109 -7.40 -17.77 -22.86
N LEU A 110 -8.68 -17.99 -23.13
CA LEU A 110 -9.46 -17.28 -24.16
C LEU A 110 -10.51 -16.36 -23.53
N SER A 111 -10.86 -15.26 -24.20
CA SER A 111 -11.90 -14.33 -23.73
C SER A 111 -12.89 -13.94 -24.81
N LEU A 112 -14.11 -13.58 -24.38
CA LEU A 112 -15.10 -12.93 -25.25
C LEU A 112 -14.61 -11.57 -25.79
N ALA A 113 -13.65 -10.93 -25.13
CA ALA A 113 -13.00 -9.73 -25.62
C ALA A 113 -12.32 -9.98 -26.97
N ASP A 114 -11.54 -11.06 -27.06
CA ASP A 114 -10.78 -11.43 -28.26
C ASP A 114 -11.71 -12.01 -29.35
N ALA A 115 -12.82 -12.63 -28.95
CA ALA A 115 -13.87 -13.10 -29.86
C ALA A 115 -14.65 -11.94 -30.54
N GLY A 116 -14.36 -10.68 -30.19
CA GLY A 116 -14.97 -9.51 -30.82
C GLY A 116 -16.36 -9.16 -30.26
N LEU A 117 -16.61 -9.44 -28.98
CA LEU A 117 -17.91 -9.11 -28.36
C LEU A 117 -18.18 -7.60 -28.31
N ALA A 118 -17.13 -6.78 -28.16
CA ALA A 118 -17.28 -5.33 -28.04
C ALA A 118 -17.74 -4.68 -29.35
N GLY A 119 -18.91 -4.03 -29.33
CA GLY A 119 -19.53 -3.44 -30.51
C GLY A 119 -20.18 -4.46 -31.45
N ALA A 120 -20.38 -5.70 -31.01
CA ALA A 120 -20.95 -6.75 -31.85
C ALA A 120 -22.40 -6.45 -32.22
N ALA A 121 -22.73 -6.54 -33.52
CA ALA A 121 -24.11 -6.40 -33.98
C ALA A 121 -25.01 -7.55 -33.49
N ASP A 122 -24.43 -8.73 -33.27
CA ASP A 122 -25.08 -9.92 -32.70
C ASP A 122 -24.21 -10.54 -31.59
N PRO A 123 -24.30 -10.03 -30.35
CA PRO A 123 -23.53 -10.54 -29.21
C PRO A 123 -23.82 -12.01 -28.87
N ALA A 124 -25.01 -12.52 -29.22
CA ALA A 124 -25.38 -13.91 -28.98
C ALA A 124 -24.59 -14.85 -29.89
N ALA A 125 -24.52 -14.54 -31.19
CA ALA A 125 -23.74 -15.32 -32.15
C ALA A 125 -22.25 -15.37 -31.81
N VAL A 126 -21.67 -14.25 -31.34
CA VAL A 126 -20.28 -14.20 -30.86
C VAL A 126 -20.09 -15.13 -29.65
N SER A 127 -21.01 -15.07 -28.68
CA SER A 127 -20.97 -15.90 -27.48
C SER A 127 -21.10 -17.40 -27.78
N GLU A 128 -21.99 -17.78 -28.70
CA GLU A 128 -22.15 -19.17 -29.16
C GLU A 128 -20.89 -19.69 -29.88
N SER A 129 -20.29 -18.86 -30.74
CA SER A 129 -19.05 -19.20 -31.43
C SER A 129 -17.89 -19.41 -30.46
N PHE A 130 -17.75 -18.52 -29.47
CA PHE A 130 -16.78 -18.65 -28.40
C PHE A 130 -16.98 -19.94 -27.60
N GLN A 131 -18.22 -20.22 -27.17
CA GLN A 131 -18.56 -21.45 -26.45
C GLN A 131 -18.20 -22.71 -27.25
N SER A 132 -18.53 -22.72 -28.54
CA SER A 132 -18.21 -23.83 -29.45
C SER A 132 -16.69 -24.03 -29.56
N THR A 133 -15.93 -22.95 -29.65
CA THR A 133 -14.45 -23.01 -29.72
C THR A 133 -13.87 -23.59 -28.44
N LEU A 134 -14.27 -23.04 -27.28
CA LEU A 134 -13.78 -23.47 -25.97
C LEU A 134 -14.09 -24.95 -25.70
N THR A 135 -15.34 -25.37 -25.93
CA THR A 135 -15.76 -26.77 -25.71
C THR A 135 -15.10 -27.75 -26.67
N ASN A 136 -14.79 -27.33 -27.90
CA ASN A 136 -14.04 -28.15 -28.86
C ASN A 136 -12.60 -28.39 -28.39
N VAL A 137 -11.89 -27.34 -27.96
CA VAL A 137 -10.54 -27.44 -27.40
C VAL A 137 -10.52 -28.33 -26.15
N ILE A 138 -11.43 -28.11 -25.20
CA ILE A 138 -11.55 -28.93 -23.99
C ILE A 138 -11.82 -30.41 -24.34
N GLY A 139 -12.74 -30.65 -25.28
CA GLY A 139 -13.08 -32.00 -25.72
C GLY A 139 -11.89 -32.73 -26.35
N ARG A 140 -11.11 -32.05 -27.20
CA ARG A 140 -9.90 -32.61 -27.82
C ARG A 140 -8.78 -32.84 -26.81
N ALA A 141 -8.58 -31.92 -25.87
CA ALA A 141 -7.60 -32.06 -24.80
C ALA A 141 -7.86 -33.33 -23.99
N ARG A 142 -9.11 -33.53 -23.55
CA ARG A 142 -9.54 -34.72 -22.83
C ARG A 142 -9.38 -36.00 -23.68
N ALA A 143 -9.74 -35.96 -24.95
CA ALA A 143 -9.58 -37.11 -25.85
C ALA A 143 -8.11 -37.49 -26.06
N SER A 144 -7.20 -36.51 -25.95
CA SER A 144 -5.75 -36.70 -26.04
C SER A 144 -5.09 -37.03 -24.69
N GLY A 145 -5.87 -37.21 -23.62
CA GLY A 145 -5.37 -37.56 -22.29
C GLY A 145 -4.86 -36.37 -21.45
N MET A 146 -5.03 -35.13 -21.92
CA MET A 146 -4.61 -33.92 -21.22
C MET A 146 -5.69 -33.49 -20.22
N PHE A 147 -5.29 -32.92 -19.08
CA PHE A 147 -6.22 -32.33 -18.12
C PHE A 147 -6.42 -30.84 -18.42
N ALA A 148 -7.62 -30.46 -18.85
CA ALA A 148 -7.94 -29.09 -19.24
C ALA A 148 -8.24 -28.19 -18.02
N ILE A 149 -7.79 -26.94 -18.09
CA ILE A 149 -8.05 -25.84 -17.14
C ILE A 149 -8.48 -24.63 -17.97
N ALA A 150 -9.37 -23.77 -17.48
CA ALA A 150 -9.83 -22.59 -18.23
C ALA A 150 -9.72 -21.27 -17.45
N GLY A 151 -9.26 -20.22 -18.11
CA GLY A 151 -9.51 -18.85 -17.66
C GLY A 151 -10.94 -18.43 -17.95
N LEU A 152 -11.59 -17.74 -17.01
CA LEU A 152 -12.83 -17.04 -17.29
C LEU A 152 -12.56 -15.80 -18.17
N SER A 153 -13.56 -15.34 -18.92
CA SER A 153 -13.43 -14.15 -19.76
C SER A 153 -13.28 -12.89 -18.90
N TYR A 154 -12.47 -11.94 -19.38
CA TYR A 154 -12.05 -10.71 -18.68
C TYR A 154 -12.69 -9.42 -19.26
N PRO A 155 -12.52 -8.24 -18.63
CA PRO A 155 -13.12 -6.98 -19.07
C PRO A 155 -12.67 -6.45 -20.44
N HIS A 156 -13.44 -5.50 -20.98
CA HIS A 156 -13.06 -4.69 -22.15
C HIS A 156 -13.73 -3.31 -22.06
N ASN A 157 -12.98 -2.20 -22.18
CA ASN A 157 -13.46 -0.83 -21.89
C ASN A 157 -14.56 -0.31 -22.84
N ASN A 158 -14.80 -1.00 -23.95
CA ASN A 158 -15.89 -0.67 -24.88
C ASN A 158 -17.17 -1.49 -24.66
N TYR A 159 -17.25 -2.35 -23.64
CA TYR A 159 -18.48 -3.09 -23.38
C TYR A 159 -19.65 -2.19 -22.98
N SER A 160 -20.80 -2.43 -23.58
CA SER A 160 -22.09 -1.96 -23.11
C SER A 160 -22.62 -2.86 -21.98
N ALA A 161 -23.64 -2.39 -21.27
CA ALA A 161 -24.33 -3.20 -20.26
C ALA A 161 -24.87 -4.53 -20.81
N SER A 162 -25.25 -4.56 -22.10
CA SER A 162 -25.72 -5.78 -22.76
C SER A 162 -24.58 -6.78 -22.98
N GLU A 163 -23.44 -6.32 -23.48
CA GLU A 163 -22.26 -7.18 -23.72
C GLU A 163 -21.68 -7.68 -22.40
N TYR A 164 -21.67 -6.84 -21.35
CA TYR A 164 -21.28 -7.27 -20.01
C TYR A 164 -22.23 -8.35 -19.44
N ALA A 165 -23.52 -8.33 -19.79
CA ALA A 165 -24.43 -9.42 -19.41
C ALA A 165 -24.08 -10.75 -20.08
N TYR A 166 -23.68 -10.73 -21.36
CA TYR A 166 -23.19 -11.93 -22.06
C TYR A 166 -21.86 -12.44 -21.46
N LEU A 167 -20.95 -11.53 -21.11
CA LEU A 167 -19.70 -11.86 -20.42
C LEU A 167 -19.96 -12.63 -19.12
N LYS A 168 -20.84 -12.08 -18.25
CA LYS A 168 -21.22 -12.74 -16.99
C LYS A 168 -21.91 -14.08 -17.23
N ALA A 169 -22.81 -14.17 -18.20
CA ALA A 169 -23.51 -15.41 -18.53
C ALA A 169 -22.53 -16.51 -19.01
N MET A 170 -21.54 -16.16 -19.82
CA MET A 170 -20.50 -17.08 -20.27
C MET A 170 -19.63 -17.56 -19.10
N ASN A 171 -19.23 -16.67 -18.20
CA ASN A 171 -18.45 -17.03 -17.01
C ASN A 171 -19.22 -17.96 -16.06
N LEU A 172 -20.52 -17.73 -15.86
CA LEU A 172 -21.39 -18.66 -15.13
C LEU A 172 -21.48 -20.02 -15.82
N LEU A 173 -21.59 -20.04 -17.15
CA LEU A 173 -21.62 -21.27 -17.93
C LEU A 173 -20.31 -22.06 -17.81
N ILE A 174 -19.15 -21.41 -17.94
CA ILE A 174 -17.84 -22.06 -17.79
C ILE A 174 -17.70 -22.68 -16.40
N ASN A 175 -18.20 -22.02 -15.35
CA ASN A 175 -18.24 -22.57 -13.99
C ASN A 175 -19.07 -23.86 -13.86
N THR A 176 -19.94 -24.19 -14.82
CA THR A 176 -20.68 -25.46 -14.84
C THR A 176 -19.87 -26.63 -15.40
N TYR A 177 -18.78 -26.36 -16.12
CA TYR A 177 -17.97 -27.40 -16.75
C TYR A 177 -17.19 -28.21 -15.72
N ASP A 178 -16.96 -29.49 -16.01
CA ASP A 178 -16.21 -30.40 -15.15
C ASP A 178 -14.68 -30.22 -15.29
N LEU A 179 -14.20 -29.00 -15.03
CA LEU A 179 -12.77 -28.64 -15.11
C LEU A 179 -12.46 -27.43 -14.19
N PRO A 180 -11.24 -27.34 -13.63
CA PRO A 180 -10.82 -26.19 -12.83
C PRO A 180 -10.75 -24.91 -13.65
N SER A 181 -11.06 -23.77 -13.04
CA SER A 181 -10.99 -22.48 -13.72
C SER A 181 -10.42 -21.35 -12.87
N ALA A 182 -10.04 -20.25 -13.50
CA ALA A 182 -9.50 -19.04 -12.87
C ALA A 182 -10.38 -17.83 -13.20
N ASN A 183 -10.92 -17.14 -12.18
CA ASN A 183 -11.84 -16.03 -12.35
C ASN A 183 -11.10 -14.70 -12.57
N PHE A 184 -10.66 -14.48 -13.81
CA PHE A 184 -10.00 -13.23 -14.19
C PHE A 184 -10.90 -12.00 -14.05
N LEU A 185 -12.19 -12.11 -14.40
CA LEU A 185 -13.12 -10.98 -14.29
C LEU A 185 -13.16 -10.40 -12.87
N GLY A 186 -13.33 -11.25 -11.87
CA GLY A 186 -13.44 -10.84 -10.47
C GLY A 186 -12.20 -10.14 -9.90
N ALA A 187 -11.05 -10.22 -10.58
CA ALA A 187 -9.82 -9.56 -10.15
C ALA A 187 -9.68 -8.13 -10.67
N VAL A 188 -10.22 -7.82 -11.85
CA VAL A 188 -9.90 -6.59 -12.61
C VAL A 188 -11.12 -5.82 -13.16
N ASP A 189 -12.34 -6.27 -12.86
CA ASP A 189 -13.60 -5.62 -13.27
C ASP A 189 -14.00 -4.46 -12.34
N ASP A 190 -14.38 -3.31 -12.91
CA ASP A 190 -14.92 -2.16 -12.17
C ASP A 190 -16.39 -2.37 -11.74
N GLY A 191 -17.04 -3.40 -12.28
CA GLY A 191 -18.44 -3.77 -12.06
C GLY A 191 -19.36 -3.39 -13.22
N THR A 192 -18.81 -2.87 -14.31
CA THR A 192 -19.53 -2.54 -15.54
C THR A 192 -19.02 -3.32 -16.76
N GLY A 193 -18.05 -4.22 -16.56
CA GLY A 193 -17.39 -4.96 -17.63
C GLY A 193 -16.17 -4.23 -18.18
N HIS A 194 -15.71 -3.16 -17.52
CA HIS A 194 -14.53 -2.40 -17.90
C HIS A 194 -13.37 -2.70 -16.95
N TRP A 195 -12.16 -2.43 -17.43
CA TRP A 195 -10.97 -2.52 -16.60
C TRP A 195 -11.03 -1.47 -15.51
N VAL A 196 -10.64 -1.84 -14.30
CA VAL A 196 -10.35 -0.85 -13.26
C VAL A 196 -9.25 0.10 -13.74
N GLU A 197 -9.42 1.39 -13.49
CA GLU A 197 -8.44 2.42 -13.87
C GLU A 197 -7.03 2.08 -13.37
N GLY A 198 -6.06 2.08 -14.28
CA GLY A 198 -4.67 1.77 -13.98
C GLY A 198 -4.29 0.29 -14.08
N PHE A 199 -5.21 -0.61 -14.46
CA PHE A 199 -4.94 -2.05 -14.67
C PHE A 199 -4.93 -2.47 -16.15
N ASN A 200 -5.16 -1.52 -17.06
CA ASN A 200 -5.14 -1.74 -18.50
C ASN A 200 -4.02 -0.98 -19.21
N SER A 201 -3.45 -1.57 -20.26
CA SER A 201 -2.51 -0.92 -21.17
C SER A 201 -3.26 -0.14 -22.26
N ASP A 202 -4.37 -0.71 -22.73
CA ASP A 202 -5.26 -0.13 -23.72
C ASP A 202 -6.73 -0.54 -23.48
N VAL A 203 -7.61 -0.37 -24.47
CA VAL A 203 -9.05 -0.66 -24.32
C VAL A 203 -9.38 -2.14 -24.07
N GLY A 204 -8.54 -3.08 -24.53
CA GLY A 204 -8.81 -4.51 -24.52
C GLY A 204 -7.77 -5.34 -23.80
N ARG A 205 -6.62 -4.76 -23.41
CA ARG A 205 -5.50 -5.49 -22.84
C ARG A 205 -5.10 -4.97 -21.45
N PRO A 206 -4.75 -5.87 -20.51
CA PRO A 206 -4.20 -5.50 -19.22
C PRO A 206 -2.77 -4.94 -19.36
N ASN A 207 -2.36 -4.13 -18.40
CA ASN A 207 -0.94 -3.81 -18.20
C ASN A 207 -0.29 -4.81 -17.22
N VAL A 208 0.93 -4.53 -16.76
CA VAL A 208 1.64 -5.38 -15.78
C VAL A 208 0.79 -5.65 -14.54
N GLN A 209 0.17 -4.61 -13.96
CA GLN A 209 -0.66 -4.74 -12.77
C GLN A 209 -1.91 -5.59 -13.04
N GLY A 210 -2.57 -5.41 -14.19
CA GLY A 210 -3.69 -6.25 -14.58
C GLY A 210 -3.33 -7.72 -14.76
N HIS A 211 -2.16 -8.00 -15.36
CA HIS A 211 -1.65 -9.36 -15.48
C HIS A 211 -1.31 -10.01 -14.15
N GLU A 212 -0.74 -9.23 -13.22
CA GLU A 212 -0.42 -9.69 -11.88
C GLU A 212 -1.69 -10.07 -11.10
N GLU A 213 -2.74 -9.24 -11.14
CA GLU A 213 -4.03 -9.56 -10.51
C GLU A 213 -4.67 -10.81 -11.12
N MET A 214 -4.61 -10.98 -12.45
CA MET A 214 -5.09 -12.19 -13.11
C MET A 214 -4.30 -13.44 -12.65
N PHE A 215 -2.98 -13.33 -12.48
CA PHE A 215 -2.14 -14.43 -11.99
C PHE A 215 -2.55 -14.86 -10.57
N TYR A 216 -2.79 -13.90 -9.66
CA TYR A 216 -3.19 -14.22 -8.27
C TYR A 216 -4.51 -14.98 -8.15
N THR A 217 -5.34 -15.00 -9.20
CA THR A 217 -6.56 -15.81 -9.25
C THR A 217 -6.31 -17.31 -9.45
N ILE A 218 -5.11 -17.69 -9.91
CA ILE A 218 -4.73 -19.10 -10.12
C ILE A 218 -4.31 -19.68 -8.78
N VAL A 219 -4.89 -20.82 -8.40
CA VAL A 219 -4.55 -21.51 -7.15
C VAL A 219 -3.10 -22.01 -7.24
N PRO A 220 -2.19 -21.62 -6.31
CA PRO A 220 -0.75 -21.90 -6.43
C PRO A 220 -0.41 -23.39 -6.58
N SER A 221 -1.14 -24.26 -5.89
CA SER A 221 -0.93 -25.71 -5.87
C SER A 221 -1.86 -26.49 -6.81
N LEU A 222 -2.55 -25.82 -7.74
CA LEU A 222 -3.56 -26.43 -8.62
C LEU A 222 -3.03 -27.66 -9.37
N PHE A 223 -1.88 -27.51 -10.04
CA PHE A 223 -1.31 -28.54 -10.89
C PHE A 223 -0.84 -29.75 -10.06
N ASP A 224 -0.21 -29.51 -8.92
CA ASP A 224 0.19 -30.58 -7.99
C ASP A 224 -1.02 -31.29 -7.39
N ALA A 225 -2.09 -30.56 -7.05
CA ALA A 225 -3.33 -31.16 -6.56
C ALA A 225 -3.95 -32.11 -7.59
N ILE A 226 -4.00 -31.71 -8.86
CA ILE A 226 -4.53 -32.55 -9.95
C ILE A 226 -3.61 -33.77 -10.14
N ARG A 227 -2.28 -33.57 -10.17
CA ARG A 227 -1.30 -34.68 -10.27
C ARG A 227 -1.43 -35.68 -9.13
N LEU A 228 -1.75 -35.21 -7.92
CA LEU A 228 -2.01 -36.03 -6.74
C LEU A 228 -3.43 -36.64 -6.69
N GLY A 229 -4.23 -36.46 -7.75
CA GLY A 229 -5.53 -37.11 -7.92
C GLY A 229 -6.74 -36.31 -7.46
N LYS A 230 -6.59 -35.02 -7.10
CA LYS A 230 -7.73 -34.12 -6.84
C LYS A 230 -8.34 -33.65 -8.16
N THR A 231 -8.90 -34.58 -8.93
CA THR A 231 -9.44 -34.34 -10.27
C THR A 231 -10.94 -34.09 -10.28
N ALA A 232 -11.65 -34.41 -9.20
CA ALA A 232 -13.10 -34.25 -9.10
C ALA A 232 -13.49 -32.77 -9.00
N ARG A 233 -14.62 -32.41 -9.61
CA ARG A 233 -15.26 -31.11 -9.38
C ARG A 233 -15.53 -30.91 -7.88
N PRO A 234 -15.15 -29.76 -7.29
CA PRO A 234 -15.42 -29.50 -5.88
C PRO A 234 -16.91 -29.52 -5.56
N SER A 235 -17.28 -30.07 -4.40
CA SER A 235 -18.64 -30.01 -3.86
C SER A 235 -18.59 -29.74 -2.35
N PRO A 236 -19.02 -28.55 -1.90
CA PRO A 236 -19.07 -28.24 -0.47
C PRO A 236 -20.24 -28.95 0.21
N VAL A 237 -21.30 -29.26 -0.53
CA VAL A 237 -22.49 -29.91 0.02
C VAL A 237 -22.20 -31.38 0.31
N ASP A 238 -22.55 -31.81 1.52
CA ASP A 238 -22.63 -33.22 1.88
C ASP A 238 -24.09 -33.71 1.75
N GLU A 239 -24.32 -34.79 1.01
CA GLU A 239 -25.68 -35.32 0.72
C GLU A 239 -26.47 -35.64 2.00
N ASP A 240 -25.76 -35.92 3.11
CA ASP A 240 -26.31 -36.25 4.42
C ASP A 240 -26.58 -35.03 5.33
N GLY A 241 -26.23 -33.81 4.90
CA GLY A 241 -26.48 -32.57 5.65
C GLY A 241 -25.61 -32.38 6.91
N GLY A 242 -24.34 -32.84 6.87
CA GLY A 242 -23.37 -32.67 7.96
C GLY A 242 -23.02 -31.20 8.23
N TYR A 243 -22.66 -30.87 9.47
CA TYR A 243 -22.22 -29.52 9.86
C TYR A 243 -21.33 -29.57 11.11
N ALA A 244 -20.53 -28.51 11.28
CA ALA A 244 -19.75 -28.26 12.48
C ALA A 244 -20.49 -27.27 13.40
N THR A 245 -20.68 -27.62 14.67
CA THR A 245 -21.06 -26.67 15.71
C THR A 245 -19.81 -26.22 16.44
N ILE A 246 -19.54 -24.91 16.39
CA ILE A 246 -18.45 -24.27 17.11
C ILE A 246 -19.03 -23.62 18.36
N THR A 247 -18.46 -23.93 19.53
CA THR A 247 -18.78 -23.27 20.81
C THR A 247 -17.62 -22.36 21.18
N ARG A 248 -17.90 -21.15 21.69
CA ARG A 248 -16.86 -20.17 22.03
C ARG A 248 -15.81 -20.79 22.95
N ASP A 249 -14.55 -20.66 22.56
CA ASP A 249 -13.39 -20.99 23.37
C ASP A 249 -12.78 -19.66 23.86
N PRO A 250 -12.67 -19.43 25.18
CA PRO A 250 -12.12 -18.18 25.70
C PRO A 250 -10.61 -18.04 25.44
N GLU A 251 -9.89 -19.14 25.18
CA GLU A 251 -8.45 -19.14 24.93
C GLU A 251 -8.12 -19.15 23.43
N VAL A 252 -8.98 -19.75 22.61
CA VAL A 252 -8.77 -19.84 21.15
C VAL A 252 -9.73 -18.90 20.43
N ARG A 253 -9.17 -17.83 19.88
CA ARG A 253 -9.97 -16.81 19.19
C ARG A 253 -10.38 -17.19 17.80
N ALA A 254 -9.57 -17.95 17.06
CA ALA A 254 -9.78 -18.38 15.68
C ALA A 254 -9.98 -19.91 15.57
N PRO A 255 -11.20 -20.44 15.75
CA PRO A 255 -11.43 -21.89 15.91
C PRO A 255 -11.05 -22.73 14.69
N ILE A 256 -11.32 -22.23 13.49
CA ILE A 256 -10.82 -22.78 12.24
C ILE A 256 -10.23 -21.63 11.44
N SER A 257 -8.98 -21.78 10.98
CA SER A 257 -8.28 -20.76 10.21
C SER A 257 -7.65 -21.30 8.94
N PHE A 258 -7.58 -20.47 7.91
CA PHE A 258 -6.87 -20.74 6.67
C PHE A 258 -5.89 -19.60 6.38
N THR A 259 -4.63 -19.94 6.11
CA THR A 259 -3.58 -19.02 5.68
C THR A 259 -3.18 -19.38 4.25
N PRO A 260 -3.36 -18.48 3.26
CA PRO A 260 -2.99 -18.78 1.88
C PRO A 260 -1.49 -18.97 1.72
N GLN A 261 -1.09 -19.87 0.80
CA GLN A 261 0.32 -20.20 0.54
C GLN A 261 1.07 -19.12 -0.25
N ASP A 262 0.33 -18.21 -0.89
CA ASP A 262 0.87 -17.14 -1.72
C ASP A 262 -0.14 -15.98 -1.78
N THR A 263 0.32 -14.81 -2.22
CA THR A 263 -0.38 -13.52 -2.31
C THR A 263 -1.82 -13.65 -2.83
N VAL A 264 -2.79 -13.42 -1.94
CA VAL A 264 -4.18 -13.19 -2.29
C VAL A 264 -4.40 -11.68 -2.25
N HIS A 265 -4.97 -11.13 -3.32
CA HIS A 265 -5.43 -9.75 -3.36
C HIS A 265 -6.96 -9.75 -3.35
N SER A 266 -7.59 -10.03 -4.49
CA SER A 266 -9.04 -10.21 -4.58
C SER A 266 -9.45 -11.57 -4.01
N PHE A 267 -10.59 -11.62 -3.32
CA PHE A 267 -11.09 -12.87 -2.74
C PHE A 267 -12.61 -12.92 -2.60
N THR A 268 -13.13 -14.12 -2.39
CA THR A 268 -14.45 -14.33 -1.82
C THR A 268 -14.37 -15.38 -0.72
N THR A 269 -15.00 -15.14 0.44
CA THR A 269 -15.25 -16.19 1.45
C THR A 269 -16.75 -16.37 1.58
N ALA A 270 -17.23 -17.61 1.43
CA ALA A 270 -18.64 -17.97 1.48
C ALA A 270 -18.85 -19.13 2.46
N PHE A 271 -19.92 -19.09 3.24
CA PHE A 271 -20.28 -20.13 4.19
C PHE A 271 -21.76 -20.03 4.56
N ARG A 272 -22.32 -21.12 5.07
CA ARG A 272 -23.66 -21.11 5.65
C ARG A 272 -23.58 -21.13 7.16
N VAL A 273 -24.44 -20.33 7.81
CA VAL A 273 -24.48 -20.21 9.27
C VAL A 273 -25.89 -20.38 9.82
N LEU A 274 -25.97 -21.06 10.96
CA LEU A 274 -27.17 -21.22 11.79
C LEU A 274 -26.82 -20.85 13.24
N SER A 275 -27.41 -19.76 13.73
CA SER A 275 -27.16 -19.24 15.08
C SER A 275 -28.40 -18.51 15.61
N ASP A 276 -28.55 -18.47 16.93
CA ASP A 276 -29.41 -17.53 17.67
C ASP A 276 -28.59 -16.62 18.60
N CYS A 277 -27.27 -16.83 18.64
CA CYS A 277 -26.30 -16.10 19.45
C CYS A 277 -25.65 -14.96 18.65
N THR A 278 -25.42 -13.83 19.31
CA THR A 278 -24.63 -12.73 18.75
C THR A 278 -23.14 -13.02 18.80
N GLY A 279 -22.38 -12.50 17.83
CA GLY A 279 -20.93 -12.66 17.76
C GLY A 279 -20.36 -12.62 16.33
N THR A 280 -19.04 -12.59 16.23
CA THR A 280 -18.32 -12.63 14.94
C THR A 280 -18.31 -14.05 14.38
N VAL A 281 -19.01 -14.29 13.28
CA VAL A 281 -19.14 -15.63 12.69
C VAL A 281 -18.01 -15.99 11.72
N ALA A 282 -17.39 -14.98 11.10
CA ALA A 282 -16.21 -15.14 10.25
C ALA A 282 -15.39 -13.84 10.23
N ALA A 283 -14.11 -13.95 9.90
CA ALA A 283 -13.21 -12.80 9.81
C ALA A 283 -12.14 -13.00 8.73
N VAL A 284 -11.61 -11.89 8.22
CA VAL A 284 -10.45 -11.85 7.32
C VAL A 284 -9.44 -10.85 7.85
N LYS A 285 -8.20 -11.28 8.04
CA LYS A 285 -7.08 -10.43 8.44
C LYS A 285 -6.50 -9.74 7.22
N SER A 286 -6.38 -8.42 7.30
CA SER A 286 -5.57 -7.63 6.37
C SER A 286 -4.14 -7.53 6.90
N GLY A 287 -3.19 -8.02 6.13
CA GLY A 287 -1.75 -8.03 6.36
C GLY A 287 -1.09 -8.83 5.25
N ARG A 288 0.07 -8.40 4.74
CA ARG A 288 0.72 -9.07 3.59
C ARG A 288 1.11 -10.52 3.96
N ILE A 289 0.97 -11.45 3.02
CA ILE A 289 1.37 -12.86 3.20
C ILE A 289 2.89 -12.92 3.33
N GLU A 290 3.39 -13.43 4.45
CA GLU A 290 4.82 -13.58 4.72
C GLU A 290 5.36 -14.88 4.13
N THR A 291 5.69 -14.90 2.83
CA THR A 291 6.39 -16.04 2.19
C THR A 291 7.71 -15.58 1.57
N GLY A 292 8.83 -16.00 2.18
CA GLY A 292 10.20 -15.73 1.73
C GLY A 292 11.16 -15.38 2.89
N PRO A 293 12.48 -15.64 2.75
CA PRO A 293 13.45 -15.26 3.76
C PRO A 293 13.53 -13.73 3.86
N ARG A 294 13.29 -13.22 5.08
CA ARG A 294 13.26 -11.78 5.42
C ARG A 294 14.66 -11.14 5.43
N SER A 295 15.69 -11.89 5.04
CA SER A 295 17.07 -11.41 4.85
C SER A 295 17.86 -12.48 4.11
N GLY A 296 18.88 -12.10 3.35
CA GLY A 296 19.72 -13.04 2.61
C GLY A 296 20.97 -12.39 2.03
N ARG A 297 21.83 -13.23 1.45
CA ARG A 297 23.05 -12.81 0.76
C ARG A 297 23.16 -13.55 -0.57
N ILE A 298 23.62 -12.85 -1.59
CA ILE A 298 23.92 -13.39 -2.92
C ILE A 298 25.36 -13.01 -3.26
N LEU A 299 26.19 -13.99 -3.60
CA LEU A 299 27.58 -13.79 -4.02
C LEU A 299 27.70 -14.02 -5.52
N VAL A 300 28.36 -13.09 -6.20
CA VAL A 300 28.59 -13.12 -7.64
C VAL A 300 30.09 -13.00 -7.92
N ASP A 301 30.59 -13.94 -8.70
CA ASP A 301 31.97 -14.07 -9.15
C ASP A 301 32.05 -13.67 -10.64
N PHE A 302 32.89 -12.69 -10.99
CA PHE A 302 32.97 -12.11 -12.34
C PHE A 302 34.27 -12.50 -13.04
N GLY A 303 34.20 -13.32 -14.09
CA GLY A 303 35.41 -13.89 -14.67
C GLY A 303 35.33 -14.28 -16.14
N PRO A 304 36.48 -14.56 -16.79
CA PRO A 304 36.51 -15.10 -18.14
C PRO A 304 36.20 -16.60 -18.14
N THR A 305 35.58 -17.13 -19.20
CA THR A 305 35.42 -18.60 -19.40
C THR A 305 36.74 -19.36 -19.60
N ASN A 306 37.86 -18.64 -19.68
CA ASN A 306 39.18 -19.22 -19.88
C ASN A 306 39.88 -19.47 -18.54
N ASP A 307 40.03 -20.74 -18.17
CA ASP A 307 40.65 -21.16 -16.90
C ASP A 307 42.11 -20.71 -16.72
N ALA A 308 42.83 -20.38 -17.81
CA ALA A 308 44.18 -19.80 -17.69
C ALA A 308 44.17 -18.34 -17.23
N LYS A 309 43.01 -17.68 -17.32
CA LYS A 309 42.78 -16.28 -16.92
C LYS A 309 41.81 -16.15 -15.74
N GLY A 310 41.30 -17.25 -15.19
CA GLY A 310 40.30 -17.20 -14.12
C GLY A 310 39.39 -18.41 -14.14
N ARG A 311 39.06 -18.94 -12.96
CA ARG A 311 38.24 -20.13 -12.76
C ARG A 311 37.00 -19.75 -11.96
N ALA A 312 35.91 -20.49 -12.14
CA ALA A 312 34.69 -20.26 -11.38
C ALA A 312 34.91 -20.60 -9.91
N ALA A 313 34.37 -19.75 -9.03
CA ALA A 313 34.20 -20.04 -7.63
C ALA A 313 33.48 -21.39 -7.42
N PRO A 314 33.98 -22.27 -6.54
CA PRO A 314 33.26 -23.48 -6.17
C PRO A 314 31.90 -23.16 -5.54
N SER A 315 30.85 -23.91 -5.90
CA SER A 315 29.49 -23.73 -5.36
C SER A 315 28.92 -25.09 -4.94
N PRO A 316 28.78 -25.37 -3.63
CA PRO A 316 29.22 -24.54 -2.51
C PRO A 316 30.75 -24.47 -2.36
N ASP A 317 31.25 -23.39 -1.76
CA ASP A 317 32.66 -23.22 -1.41
C ASP A 317 33.07 -23.96 -0.11
N GLN A 318 34.30 -23.72 0.36
CA GLN A 318 34.83 -24.35 1.59
C GLN A 318 34.06 -23.94 2.86
N ASN A 319 33.32 -22.82 2.80
CA ASN A 319 32.51 -22.28 3.89
C ASN A 319 31.01 -22.64 3.72
N GLY A 320 30.64 -23.39 2.67
CA GLY A 320 29.26 -23.77 2.39
C GLY A 320 28.47 -22.71 1.61
N ASN A 321 29.10 -21.61 1.18
CA ASN A 321 28.39 -20.58 0.42
C ASN A 321 28.20 -21.02 -1.03
N HIS A 322 26.98 -20.89 -1.54
CA HIS A 322 26.70 -21.04 -2.96
C HIS A 322 27.04 -19.74 -3.73
N TRP A 323 27.77 -19.89 -4.84
CA TRP A 323 28.26 -18.79 -5.69
C TRP A 323 27.57 -18.76 -7.05
N ASN A 324 27.37 -17.55 -7.58
CA ASN A 324 26.91 -17.29 -8.94
C ASN A 324 28.08 -16.84 -9.82
N SER A 325 28.75 -17.78 -10.50
CA SER A 325 29.90 -17.48 -11.36
C SER A 325 29.47 -17.00 -12.74
N TRP A 326 29.57 -15.70 -12.99
CA TRP A 326 29.25 -15.06 -14.27
C TRP A 326 30.46 -15.08 -15.21
N ARG A 327 30.57 -16.18 -15.96
CA ARG A 327 31.74 -16.45 -16.83
C ARG A 327 31.43 -16.09 -18.28
N LEU A 328 32.19 -15.16 -18.88
CA LEU A 328 31.97 -14.71 -20.26
C LEU A 328 33.27 -14.68 -21.09
N THR A 329 33.17 -14.74 -22.42
CA THR A 329 34.32 -14.51 -23.33
C THR A 329 34.53 -13.02 -23.64
N ALA A 330 33.44 -12.27 -23.65
CA ALA A 330 33.35 -10.81 -23.75
C ALA A 330 32.10 -10.36 -22.98
N VAL A 331 32.04 -9.10 -22.54
CA VAL A 331 30.94 -8.59 -21.70
C VAL A 331 30.20 -7.45 -22.41
N PRO A 332 29.49 -7.71 -23.52
CA PRO A 332 28.70 -6.71 -24.21
C PRO A 332 27.42 -6.36 -23.44
N ALA A 333 26.87 -5.17 -23.70
CA ALA A 333 25.50 -4.83 -23.35
C ALA A 333 24.52 -5.90 -23.89
N GLY A 334 23.52 -6.26 -23.08
CA GLY A 334 22.60 -7.37 -23.33
C GLY A 334 23.00 -8.72 -22.71
N SER A 335 24.21 -8.83 -22.13
CA SER A 335 24.59 -10.03 -21.37
C SER A 335 23.81 -10.11 -20.06
N ALA A 336 23.31 -11.28 -19.69
CA ALA A 336 22.56 -11.48 -18.45
C ALA A 336 22.98 -12.74 -17.69
N ILE A 337 22.72 -12.75 -16.39
CA ILE A 337 22.68 -13.94 -15.54
C ILE A 337 21.41 -13.84 -14.68
N SER A 338 20.55 -14.85 -14.77
CA SER A 338 19.21 -14.82 -14.17
C SER A 338 19.07 -15.83 -13.05
N ASN A 339 18.08 -15.61 -12.18
CA ASN A 339 17.73 -16.49 -11.07
C ASN A 339 18.90 -16.78 -10.14
N LEU A 340 19.53 -15.72 -9.63
CA LEU A 340 20.68 -15.84 -8.75
C LEU A 340 20.32 -16.66 -7.50
N VAL A 341 21.26 -17.48 -7.07
CA VAL A 341 21.14 -18.34 -5.90
C VAL A 341 21.72 -17.63 -4.68
N MET A 342 21.04 -17.71 -3.54
CA MET A 342 21.56 -17.21 -2.27
C MET A 342 22.71 -18.07 -1.75
N THR A 343 23.48 -17.56 -0.79
CA THR A 343 24.53 -18.35 -0.14
C THR A 343 24.00 -19.60 0.57
N SER A 344 22.69 -19.67 0.88
CA SER A 344 21.99 -20.85 1.43
C SER A 344 21.69 -21.95 0.39
N GLY A 345 21.73 -21.63 -0.90
CA GLY A 345 21.33 -22.52 -1.98
C GLY A 345 19.92 -22.28 -2.53
N ASP A 346 19.13 -21.38 -1.94
CA ASP A 346 17.79 -21.07 -2.45
C ASP A 346 17.86 -20.17 -3.68
N ILE A 347 17.00 -20.42 -4.66
CA ILE A 347 16.87 -19.61 -5.88
C ILE A 347 16.09 -18.33 -5.57
N THR A 348 16.53 -17.21 -6.15
CA THR A 348 15.85 -15.92 -6.05
C THR A 348 15.39 -15.44 -7.43
N PRO A 349 14.41 -14.51 -7.52
CA PRO A 349 14.09 -13.82 -8.77
C PRO A 349 15.16 -12.81 -9.19
N VAL A 350 16.19 -12.56 -8.37
CA VAL A 350 17.21 -11.55 -8.63
C VAL A 350 18.03 -11.94 -9.86
N SER A 351 18.26 -10.97 -10.75
CA SER A 351 19.05 -11.16 -11.98
C SER A 351 19.99 -9.97 -12.21
N LEU A 352 21.06 -10.17 -12.99
CA LEU A 352 21.94 -9.09 -13.47
C LEU A 352 21.87 -8.97 -14.99
N TYR A 353 21.85 -7.73 -15.49
CA TYR A 353 21.73 -7.43 -16.91
C TYR A 353 22.67 -6.29 -17.33
N VAL A 354 23.64 -6.54 -18.21
CA VAL A 354 24.62 -5.53 -18.66
C VAL A 354 23.94 -4.51 -19.56
N THR A 355 23.96 -3.23 -19.17
CA THR A 355 23.42 -2.09 -19.93
C THR A 355 24.52 -1.27 -20.62
N GLY A 356 25.76 -1.35 -20.13
CA GLY A 356 26.94 -0.71 -20.71
C GLY A 356 28.13 -1.65 -20.65
N SER A 357 28.70 -1.98 -21.80
CA SER A 357 29.73 -3.03 -21.94
C SER A 357 30.97 -2.82 -21.07
N PHE A 358 31.56 -3.91 -20.58
CA PHE A 358 32.94 -3.90 -20.09
C PHE A 358 33.91 -4.17 -21.24
N ASP A 359 35.17 -3.74 -21.09
CA ASP A 359 36.19 -3.88 -22.15
C ASP A 359 36.60 -5.34 -22.33
N ALA A 360 36.78 -6.05 -21.21
CA ALA A 360 37.15 -7.46 -21.20
C ALA A 360 36.93 -8.12 -19.81
N PRO A 361 36.67 -9.43 -19.78
CA PRO A 361 36.95 -10.27 -18.63
C PRO A 361 38.42 -10.75 -18.67
N ASN A 362 39.15 -10.69 -17.54
CA ASN A 362 40.56 -11.11 -17.42
C ASN A 362 40.88 -11.53 -15.97
N GLY A 363 42.09 -12.04 -15.73
CA GLY A 363 42.52 -12.46 -14.40
C GLY A 363 43.66 -13.46 -14.41
N GLY A 364 43.79 -14.23 -13.34
CA GLY A 364 44.88 -15.14 -13.06
C GLY A 364 46.20 -14.41 -12.82
N SER A 365 47.25 -15.19 -12.56
CA SER A 365 48.58 -14.67 -12.25
C SER A 365 49.19 -13.83 -13.38
N SER A 366 48.82 -14.09 -14.63
CA SER A 366 49.31 -13.35 -15.80
C SER A 366 48.70 -11.96 -15.98
N PHE A 367 47.56 -11.67 -15.35
CA PHE A 367 46.90 -10.35 -15.46
C PHE A 367 46.75 -9.62 -14.14
N GLY A 368 47.31 -10.17 -13.06
CA GLY A 368 47.43 -9.53 -11.75
C GLY A 368 46.29 -9.85 -10.79
N GLY A 369 45.61 -10.98 -10.93
CA GLY A 369 44.62 -11.43 -9.94
C GLY A 369 45.23 -11.74 -8.56
N LEU A 370 44.41 -11.70 -7.51
CA LEU A 370 44.82 -12.11 -6.17
C LEU A 370 44.70 -13.63 -6.03
N MET A 371 45.85 -14.31 -6.03
CA MET A 371 45.92 -15.78 -6.05
C MET A 371 45.87 -16.42 -4.66
N GLU A 372 46.28 -15.68 -3.63
CA GLU A 372 46.37 -16.16 -2.25
C GLU A 372 45.64 -15.17 -1.33
N PRO A 373 44.30 -15.09 -1.38
CA PRO A 373 43.55 -14.22 -0.48
C PRO A 373 43.62 -14.74 0.95
N ASP A 374 43.75 -13.83 1.92
CA ASP A 374 43.74 -14.16 3.35
C ASP A 374 42.31 -14.08 3.91
N PRO A 375 41.74 -15.19 4.44
CA PRO A 375 40.43 -15.16 5.10
C PRO A 375 40.34 -14.20 6.28
N ALA A 376 41.45 -13.88 6.94
CA ALA A 376 41.47 -12.89 8.02
C ALA A 376 41.24 -11.45 7.53
N LEU A 377 41.57 -11.17 6.26
CA LEU A 377 41.40 -9.85 5.65
C LEU A 377 40.08 -9.72 4.90
N LEU A 378 39.69 -10.76 4.15
CA LEU A 378 38.54 -10.69 3.23
C LEU A 378 37.32 -11.50 3.68
N GLY A 379 37.42 -12.31 4.74
CA GLY A 379 36.32 -13.16 5.22
C GLY A 379 35.82 -14.11 4.12
N ASP A 380 34.50 -14.13 3.90
CA ASP A 380 33.87 -14.98 2.87
C ASP A 380 34.31 -14.65 1.44
N PHE A 381 34.91 -13.48 1.19
CA PHE A 381 35.43 -13.12 -0.14
C PHE A 381 36.79 -13.78 -0.42
N ALA A 382 37.43 -14.43 0.58
CA ALA A 382 38.72 -15.09 0.43
C ALA A 382 38.63 -16.45 -0.28
N VAL A 383 38.09 -16.45 -1.50
CA VAL A 383 38.03 -17.60 -2.39
C VAL A 383 38.92 -17.29 -3.59
N THR A 384 40.06 -17.99 -3.72
CA THR A 384 41.06 -17.75 -4.77
C THR A 384 40.43 -17.62 -6.16
N GLN A 385 39.48 -18.50 -6.49
CA GLN A 385 38.80 -18.50 -7.78
C GLN A 385 37.98 -17.24 -8.03
N ALA A 386 37.39 -16.63 -6.99
CA ALA A 386 36.61 -15.40 -7.11
C ALA A 386 37.49 -14.13 -7.04
N THR A 387 38.71 -14.21 -6.48
CA THR A 387 39.64 -13.07 -6.37
C THR A 387 40.70 -13.04 -7.49
N GLU A 388 40.87 -14.14 -8.22
CA GLU A 388 41.87 -14.23 -9.29
C GLU A 388 41.40 -13.56 -10.59
N ASP A 389 40.09 -13.38 -10.82
CA ASP A 389 39.54 -12.81 -12.04
C ASP A 389 38.51 -11.70 -11.85
N TYR A 390 38.26 -10.97 -12.94
CA TYR A 390 37.47 -9.74 -12.93
C TYR A 390 36.92 -9.37 -14.30
N PHE A 391 35.89 -8.53 -14.29
CA PHE A 391 35.54 -7.65 -15.40
C PHE A 391 36.28 -6.31 -15.26
N CYS A 392 36.75 -5.74 -16.38
CA CYS A 392 37.45 -4.45 -16.37
C CYS A 392 36.97 -3.48 -17.45
N THR A 393 37.11 -2.18 -17.17
CA THR A 393 36.83 -1.11 -18.14
C THR A 393 37.77 0.09 -17.97
N GLY A 394 38.17 0.71 -19.08
CA GLY A 394 38.90 1.96 -19.13
C GLY A 394 37.99 3.20 -19.14
N SER A 395 36.66 3.01 -19.07
CA SER A 395 35.66 4.07 -19.08
C SER A 395 34.61 3.86 -17.98
N THR A 396 33.33 3.69 -18.33
CA THR A 396 32.24 3.33 -17.41
C THR A 396 31.45 2.18 -18.01
N ALA A 397 31.41 1.07 -17.30
CA ALA A 397 30.54 -0.06 -17.60
C ALA A 397 29.32 -0.02 -16.68
N LYS A 398 28.20 -0.62 -17.11
CA LYS A 398 26.94 -0.58 -16.39
C LYS A 398 26.20 -1.90 -16.45
N PHE A 399 25.50 -2.25 -15.39
CA PHE A 399 24.53 -3.34 -15.37
C PHE A 399 23.39 -3.03 -14.40
N LYS A 400 22.20 -3.57 -14.68
CA LYS A 400 21.07 -3.55 -13.76
C LYS A 400 21.11 -4.77 -12.85
N VAL A 401 20.66 -4.59 -11.62
CA VAL A 401 20.16 -5.64 -10.74
C VAL A 401 18.64 -5.59 -10.82
N THR A 402 17.97 -6.68 -11.19
CA THR A 402 16.51 -6.74 -11.36
C THR A 402 15.91 -7.83 -10.48
N GLY A 403 14.58 -7.85 -10.32
CA GLY A 403 13.89 -8.84 -9.49
C GLY A 403 14.06 -8.61 -7.99
N LEU A 404 14.37 -7.38 -7.58
CA LEU A 404 14.55 -7.00 -6.18
C LEU A 404 13.20 -6.70 -5.52
N ASP A 405 13.00 -7.23 -4.31
CA ASP A 405 11.85 -6.89 -3.48
C ASP A 405 12.01 -5.49 -2.87
N ARG A 406 11.01 -4.64 -3.06
CA ARG A 406 10.99 -3.25 -2.60
C ARG A 406 10.82 -3.10 -1.09
N ARG A 407 10.51 -4.18 -0.36
CA ARG A 407 10.48 -4.23 1.12
C ARG A 407 11.88 -4.22 1.73
N PHE A 408 12.89 -4.59 0.96
CA PHE A 408 14.21 -4.85 1.50
C PHE A 408 15.11 -3.63 1.31
N SER A 409 16.01 -3.43 2.27
CA SER A 409 17.16 -2.56 2.10
C SER A 409 18.31 -3.44 1.67
N TYR A 410 19.02 -2.92 0.67
CA TYR A 410 20.13 -3.60 0.07
C TYR A 410 21.43 -2.95 0.52
N THR A 411 22.39 -3.81 0.82
CA THR A 411 23.80 -3.44 0.92
C THR A 411 24.55 -4.14 -0.19
N LEU A 412 25.14 -3.37 -1.09
CA LEU A 412 25.99 -3.87 -2.17
C LEU A 412 27.45 -3.69 -1.76
N ARG A 413 28.19 -4.80 -1.77
CA ARG A 413 29.63 -4.82 -1.46
C ARG A 413 30.40 -5.27 -2.68
N PHE A 414 31.49 -4.57 -2.98
CA PHE A 414 32.30 -4.77 -4.17
C PHE A 414 33.74 -5.01 -3.78
N PHE A 415 34.35 -6.00 -4.43
CA PHE A 415 35.79 -6.22 -4.37
C PHE A 415 36.39 -6.15 -5.76
N GLY A 416 37.54 -5.48 -5.83
CA GLY A 416 38.28 -5.23 -7.05
C GLY A 416 39.76 -5.24 -6.72
N THR A 417 40.55 -5.97 -7.49
CA THR A 417 41.99 -6.01 -7.32
C THR A 417 42.70 -6.27 -8.63
N ARG A 418 43.86 -5.61 -8.79
CA ARG A 418 44.83 -5.98 -9.79
C ARG A 418 46.22 -5.60 -9.35
N VAL A 419 47.13 -6.56 -9.27
CA VAL A 419 48.55 -6.34 -8.98
C VAL A 419 49.24 -5.76 -10.20
N MET A 420 49.87 -4.60 -10.03
CA MET A 420 50.76 -4.02 -11.03
C MET A 420 51.70 -3.02 -10.37
N GLU A 421 53.00 -3.31 -10.42
CA GLU A 421 54.04 -2.42 -9.92
C GLU A 421 54.06 -1.09 -10.70
N GLY A 422 54.20 0.04 -9.99
CA GLY A 422 54.39 1.37 -10.58
C GLY A 422 53.15 2.00 -11.21
N ALA A 423 51.95 1.47 -10.96
CA ALA A 423 50.69 2.05 -11.44
C ALA A 423 49.71 2.25 -10.28
N THR A 424 48.98 3.36 -10.27
CA THR A 424 47.85 3.58 -9.36
C THR A 424 46.55 3.47 -10.14
N ARG A 425 45.57 2.72 -9.62
CA ARG A 425 44.25 2.58 -10.24
C ARG A 425 43.15 2.63 -9.21
N THR A 426 42.17 3.47 -9.47
CA THR A 426 41.04 3.72 -8.56
C THR A 426 39.74 3.47 -9.32
N THR A 427 38.91 2.58 -8.76
CA THR A 427 37.59 2.24 -9.26
C THR A 427 36.52 3.00 -8.47
N ARG A 428 35.53 3.55 -9.17
CA ARG A 428 34.30 4.06 -8.56
C ARG A 428 33.16 3.10 -8.82
N TYR A 429 32.49 2.69 -7.75
CA TYR A 429 31.22 1.98 -7.83
C TYR A 429 30.11 2.98 -7.53
N THR A 430 29.13 3.04 -8.43
CA THR A 430 27.95 3.89 -8.27
C THR A 430 26.70 3.04 -8.41
N VAL A 431 25.74 3.19 -7.50
CA VAL A 431 24.44 2.51 -7.56
C VAL A 431 23.36 3.57 -7.61
N VAL A 432 22.46 3.46 -8.58
CA VAL A 432 21.28 4.31 -8.73
C VAL A 432 20.05 3.44 -8.46
N GLY A 433 19.29 3.77 -7.42
CA GLY A 433 18.04 3.11 -7.06
C GLY A 433 16.97 4.13 -6.64
N TYR A 434 15.89 3.67 -6.01
CA TYR A 434 14.85 4.57 -5.48
C TYR A 434 15.40 5.55 -4.44
N SER A 435 16.28 5.06 -3.56
CA SER A 435 16.88 5.86 -2.49
C SER A 435 17.95 6.85 -2.98
N GLY A 436 18.14 7.00 -4.29
CA GLY A 436 19.06 7.96 -4.91
C GLY A 436 20.30 7.33 -5.52
N THR A 437 21.34 8.15 -5.67
CA THR A 437 22.63 7.74 -6.27
C THR A 437 23.70 7.65 -5.18
N PHE A 438 24.24 6.45 -4.97
CA PHE A 438 25.26 6.15 -3.97
C PHE A 438 26.56 5.86 -4.68
N SER A 439 27.69 6.39 -4.20
CA SER A 439 28.97 6.16 -4.85
C SER A 439 30.12 6.07 -3.86
N THR A 440 31.07 5.18 -4.12
CA THR A 440 32.32 5.07 -3.36
C THR A 440 33.51 4.80 -4.27
N ASN A 441 34.69 5.28 -3.89
CA ASN A 441 35.94 5.04 -4.60
C ASN A 441 36.77 4.01 -3.84
N MET A 442 37.44 3.12 -4.56
CA MET A 442 38.35 2.12 -4.00
C MET A 442 39.64 2.05 -4.82
N VAL A 443 40.79 2.11 -4.15
CA VAL A 443 42.09 1.91 -4.78
C VAL A 443 42.26 0.41 -5.00
N THR A 444 42.36 0.00 -6.26
CA THR A 444 42.38 -1.41 -6.69
C THR A 444 43.78 -1.89 -7.06
N THR A 445 44.70 -0.95 -7.33
CA THR A 445 46.10 -1.18 -7.74
C THR A 445 46.95 -0.03 -7.25
N GLY A 446 48.14 -0.31 -6.73
CA GLY A 446 49.12 0.69 -6.32
C GLY A 446 50.17 0.10 -5.41
N THR A 447 51.34 0.73 -5.37
CA THR A 447 52.45 0.28 -4.51
C THR A 447 52.04 0.26 -3.04
N ASP A 448 52.23 -0.88 -2.37
CA ASP A 448 51.90 -1.10 -0.96
C ASP A 448 50.45 -0.70 -0.59
N VAL A 449 49.50 -0.80 -1.54
CA VAL A 449 48.09 -0.48 -1.28
C VAL A 449 47.45 -1.48 -0.33
N GLY A 450 47.77 -2.76 -0.48
CA GLY A 450 47.28 -3.83 0.36
C GLY A 450 48.20 -4.14 1.55
N THR A 451 47.62 -4.75 2.58
CA THR A 451 48.33 -5.25 3.75
C THR A 451 49.52 -6.14 3.37
N GLY A 452 50.65 -5.93 4.06
CA GLY A 452 51.88 -6.71 3.85
C GLY A 452 52.76 -6.23 2.69
N GLY A 453 52.50 -5.04 2.14
CA GLY A 453 53.23 -4.49 1.00
C GLY A 453 52.77 -5.10 -0.34
N TYR A 454 51.48 -5.40 -0.44
CA TYR A 454 50.90 -5.98 -1.64
C TYR A 454 50.50 -4.88 -2.62
N ASP A 455 50.97 -4.95 -3.87
CA ASP A 455 50.78 -3.91 -4.90
C ASP A 455 49.37 -3.90 -5.55
N GLY A 456 48.42 -4.58 -4.92
CA GLY A 456 47.00 -4.59 -5.26
C GLY A 456 46.16 -4.43 -4.01
N ASN A 457 44.84 -4.45 -4.16
CA ASN A 457 43.95 -4.54 -3.00
C ASN A 457 43.84 -6.00 -2.52
N ASN A 458 44.10 -6.26 -1.23
CA ASN A 458 43.90 -7.58 -0.61
C ASN A 458 43.15 -7.52 0.73
N ASP A 459 42.65 -6.34 1.14
CA ASP A 459 42.08 -6.12 2.48
C ASP A 459 40.88 -5.17 2.51
N THR A 460 40.56 -4.50 1.40
CA THR A 460 39.53 -3.48 1.34
C THR A 460 38.33 -3.95 0.51
N ILE A 461 37.13 -3.80 1.07
CA ILE A 461 35.85 -4.07 0.39
C ILE A 461 35.08 -2.75 0.34
N ALA A 462 34.68 -2.32 -0.85
CA ALA A 462 33.82 -1.16 -1.04
C ALA A 462 32.38 -1.53 -0.66
N GLU A 463 31.68 -0.67 0.07
CA GLU A 463 30.35 -0.96 0.60
C GLU A 463 29.42 0.23 0.40
N LEU A 464 28.22 -0.03 -0.15
CA LEU A 464 27.13 0.93 -0.30
C LEU A 464 25.90 0.35 0.41
N LYS A 465 25.36 1.07 1.40
CA LYS A 465 24.21 0.65 2.24
C LYS A 465 22.99 1.53 2.00
N GLY A 466 21.83 1.08 2.48
CA GLY A 466 20.60 1.87 2.41
C GLY A 466 20.03 1.95 0.99
N LEU A 467 20.42 1.01 0.13
CA LEU A 467 19.98 0.97 -1.25
C LEU A 467 18.56 0.42 -1.30
N MET A 468 17.69 1.02 -2.10
CA MET A 468 16.33 0.56 -2.32
C MET A 468 16.08 0.42 -3.82
N ALA A 469 15.41 -0.67 -4.20
CA ALA A 469 15.01 -0.90 -5.57
C ALA A 469 13.95 0.13 -6.01
N ASP A 470 13.98 0.51 -7.30
CA ASP A 470 13.00 1.39 -7.92
C ASP A 470 11.60 0.77 -8.03
N MET A 471 10.66 1.48 -8.66
CA MET A 471 9.28 1.01 -8.78
C MET A 471 9.14 -0.32 -9.52
N ASN A 472 10.13 -0.70 -10.32
CA ASN A 472 10.17 -1.94 -11.09
C ASN A 472 10.96 -3.05 -10.39
N GLY A 473 11.46 -2.81 -9.17
CA GLY A 473 12.34 -3.76 -8.48
C GLY A 473 13.74 -3.79 -9.09
N GLU A 474 14.23 -2.64 -9.58
CA GLU A 474 15.54 -2.53 -10.23
C GLU A 474 16.50 -1.56 -9.53
N MET A 475 17.81 -1.76 -9.72
CA MET A 475 18.88 -0.80 -9.44
C MET A 475 19.90 -0.81 -10.58
N GLU A 476 20.42 0.36 -10.99
CA GLU A 476 21.53 0.44 -11.96
C GLU A 476 22.87 0.58 -11.24
N VAL A 477 23.81 -0.32 -11.51
CA VAL A 477 25.18 -0.27 -11.02
C VAL A 477 26.09 0.20 -12.14
N SER A 478 26.94 1.18 -11.85
CA SER A 478 28.01 1.65 -12.72
C SER A 478 29.37 1.36 -12.09
N VAL A 479 30.30 0.84 -12.90
CA VAL A 479 31.70 0.61 -12.55
C VAL A 479 32.55 1.52 -13.42
N SER A 480 33.15 2.55 -12.82
CA SER A 480 33.80 3.64 -13.52
C SER A 480 35.25 3.80 -13.12
N LYS A 481 36.12 4.09 -14.09
CA LYS A 481 37.49 4.50 -13.85
C LYS A 481 37.54 5.89 -13.22
N VAL A 482 38.21 6.03 -12.07
CA VAL A 482 38.65 7.33 -11.52
C VAL A 482 40.09 7.62 -11.92
N ASP A 483 40.96 6.62 -11.80
CA ASP A 483 42.36 6.68 -12.25
C ASP A 483 42.79 5.34 -12.86
N GLY A 484 43.56 5.38 -13.94
CA GLY A 484 44.03 4.19 -14.65
C GLY A 484 42.95 3.36 -15.36
N TYR A 485 42.34 2.40 -14.65
CA TYR A 485 41.32 1.44 -15.09
C TYR A 485 40.42 1.04 -13.91
N ALA A 486 39.22 0.56 -14.19
CA ALA A 486 38.28 0.04 -13.19
C ALA A 486 38.15 -1.49 -13.23
N TYR A 487 37.92 -2.10 -12.07
CA TYR A 487 37.87 -3.56 -11.85
C TYR A 487 36.66 -3.97 -11.01
N LEU A 488 36.06 -5.12 -11.34
CA LEU A 488 35.05 -5.79 -10.52
C LEU A 488 35.34 -7.30 -10.53
N ASN A 489 35.78 -7.84 -9.40
CA ASN A 489 36.05 -9.26 -9.18
C ASN A 489 34.83 -9.94 -8.54
N ILE A 490 34.36 -9.39 -7.41
CA ILE A 490 33.27 -9.94 -6.60
C ILE A 490 32.23 -8.86 -6.33
N MET A 491 30.96 -9.24 -6.38
CA MET A 491 29.85 -8.47 -5.85
C MET A 491 29.05 -9.31 -4.86
N GLU A 492 28.71 -8.72 -3.73
CA GLU A 492 27.76 -9.27 -2.78
C GLU A 492 26.52 -8.37 -2.74
N ILE A 493 25.34 -8.97 -2.90
CA ILE A 493 24.07 -8.34 -2.62
C ILE A 493 23.59 -8.90 -1.29
N ARG A 494 23.61 -8.08 -0.25
CA ARG A 494 22.91 -8.37 0.99
C ARG A 494 21.58 -7.67 0.95
N PHE A 495 20.54 -8.40 1.34
CA PHE A 495 19.25 -7.82 1.58
C PHE A 495 18.80 -8.19 2.96
N GLU A 496 18.23 -7.22 3.64
CA GLU A 496 17.50 -7.42 4.87
C GLU A 496 16.15 -6.76 4.65
N GLU A 497 15.10 -7.39 5.11
CA GLU A 497 13.82 -6.72 5.18
C GLU A 497 14.00 -5.49 6.01
N SER A 498 13.91 -4.36 5.34
CA SER A 498 14.28 -3.14 5.97
C SER A 498 13.11 -2.75 6.83
N GLU A 499 13.39 -2.61 8.12
CA GLU A 499 12.86 -1.49 8.89
C GLU A 499 13.44 -0.15 8.36
N GLY A 500 13.63 -0.01 7.05
CA GLY A 500 13.53 1.26 6.35
C GLY A 500 12.04 1.58 6.38
N GLU A 501 11.57 1.85 7.61
CA GLU A 501 10.19 2.12 7.88
C GLU A 501 9.77 3.18 6.86
N PRO A 502 8.62 3.00 6.19
CA PRO A 502 7.93 4.14 5.61
C PRO A 502 8.04 5.31 6.58
N LEU A 503 8.06 6.54 6.07
CA LEU A 503 7.86 7.66 6.98
C LEU A 503 6.67 7.30 7.88
N ALA A 504 6.85 7.45 9.18
CA ALA A 504 5.81 7.25 10.16
C ALA A 504 5.34 8.61 10.66
N VAL A 505 4.12 8.66 11.17
CA VAL A 505 3.64 9.83 11.92
C VAL A 505 4.64 10.21 12.97
N SER A 506 4.88 11.50 13.11
CA SER A 506 5.77 12.10 14.11
C SER A 506 7.26 11.87 13.88
N ASP A 507 7.66 11.25 12.76
CA ASP A 507 9.07 11.25 12.36
C ASP A 507 9.58 12.68 12.24
N ARG A 508 10.71 12.94 12.91
CA ARG A 508 11.37 14.24 12.94
C ARG A 508 12.76 14.11 12.36
N PHE A 509 13.13 15.09 11.56
CA PHE A 509 14.47 15.27 11.03
C PHE A 509 14.99 16.60 11.54
N LEU A 510 16.11 16.59 12.25
CA LEU A 510 16.84 17.79 12.63
C LEU A 510 18.03 17.93 11.69
N ILE A 511 18.12 19.07 11.00
CA ILE A 511 19.19 19.38 10.05
C ILE A 511 19.94 20.61 10.57
N ASP A 512 21.24 20.45 10.72
CA ASP A 512 22.21 21.48 11.11
C ASP A 512 22.97 21.94 9.84
N PHE A 513 23.00 23.23 9.57
CA PHE A 513 23.61 23.81 8.36
C PHE A 513 24.84 24.65 8.71
N GLY A 514 26.03 24.24 8.25
CA GLY A 514 27.25 24.96 8.58
C GLY A 514 28.45 24.66 7.69
N PRO A 515 29.58 25.34 7.90
CA PRO A 515 30.82 25.06 7.18
C PRO A 515 31.46 23.73 7.62
N ALA A 516 32.23 23.10 6.72
CA ALA A 516 33.04 21.92 7.04
C ALA A 516 34.30 22.24 7.88
N ASP A 517 34.64 23.53 8.02
CA ASP A 517 35.77 24.00 8.82
C ASP A 517 35.41 24.15 10.31
N HIS A 518 36.12 23.40 11.15
CA HIS A 518 35.98 23.39 12.62
C HIS A 518 36.23 24.74 13.29
N ALA A 519 36.89 25.70 12.61
CA ALA A 519 37.10 27.05 13.14
C ALA A 519 35.85 27.95 13.03
N LYS A 520 34.95 27.67 12.08
CA LYS A 520 33.75 28.48 11.79
C LYS A 520 32.44 27.75 12.07
N GLY A 521 32.50 26.49 12.47
CA GLY A 521 31.33 25.72 12.83
C GLY A 521 31.71 24.28 13.16
N ARG A 522 30.96 23.65 14.06
CA ARG A 522 31.14 22.24 14.43
C ARG A 522 29.85 21.46 14.17
N ALA A 523 29.96 20.19 13.81
CA ALA A 523 28.79 19.33 13.65
C ALA A 523 28.04 19.19 14.98
N ALA A 524 26.71 19.30 14.91
CA ALA A 524 25.83 18.91 16.01
C ALA A 524 26.15 17.46 16.46
N PRO A 525 26.31 17.21 17.77
CA PRO A 525 26.48 15.85 18.28
C PRO A 525 25.28 14.97 17.92
N SER A 526 25.53 13.74 17.47
CA SER A 526 24.49 12.78 17.08
C SER A 526 24.76 11.42 17.72
N PRO A 527 24.00 11.01 18.77
CA PRO A 527 22.92 11.76 19.40
C PRO A 527 23.42 12.95 20.25
N ASP A 528 22.57 13.95 20.43
CA ASP A 528 22.81 15.10 21.31
C ASP A 528 22.50 14.79 22.79
N GLN A 529 22.52 15.82 23.65
CA GLN A 529 22.23 15.67 25.09
C GLN A 529 20.80 15.21 25.39
N ASN A 530 19.87 15.40 24.46
CA ASN A 530 18.47 15.00 24.55
C ASN A 530 18.20 13.65 23.85
N GLY A 531 19.24 13.02 23.30
CA GLY A 531 19.13 11.75 22.56
C GLY A 531 18.71 11.91 21.10
N ASN A 532 18.61 13.12 20.57
CA ASN A 532 18.23 13.35 19.18
C ASN A 532 19.40 13.13 18.24
N HIS A 533 19.18 12.37 17.17
CA HIS A 533 20.13 12.24 16.07
C HIS A 533 19.98 13.39 15.06
N TRP A 534 21.11 13.99 14.69
CA TRP A 534 21.20 15.15 13.81
C TRP A 534 21.75 14.80 12.42
N ASN A 535 21.28 15.54 11.42
CA ASN A 535 21.79 15.54 10.04
C ASN A 535 22.63 16.80 9.82
N SER A 536 23.91 16.73 10.12
CA SER A 536 24.81 17.88 9.94
C SER A 536 25.25 18.01 8.48
N TRP A 537 24.69 18.99 7.77
CA TRP A 537 25.06 19.33 6.40
C TRP A 537 26.25 20.29 6.39
N ARG A 538 27.41 19.78 5.94
CA ARG A 538 28.68 20.51 5.96
C ARG A 538 29.21 20.71 4.56
N GLU A 539 29.46 21.95 4.21
CA GLU A 539 30.03 22.36 2.92
C GLU A 539 31.17 23.34 3.17
N ASP A 540 32.15 23.44 2.27
CA ASP A 540 33.33 24.29 2.49
C ASP A 540 32.99 25.79 2.51
N ALA A 541 33.25 26.55 1.43
CA ALA A 541 32.90 27.98 1.36
C ALA A 541 31.45 28.21 0.89
N HIS A 542 30.92 27.26 0.12
CA HIS A 542 29.60 27.32 -0.50
C HIS A 542 28.99 25.92 -0.56
N ALA A 543 27.67 25.85 -0.36
CA ALA A 543 26.87 24.69 -0.75
C ALA A 543 26.49 24.87 -2.23
N GLU A 544 27.20 24.17 -3.11
CA GLU A 544 27.06 24.32 -4.57
C GLU A 544 25.84 23.56 -5.12
N VAL A 545 25.36 23.95 -6.29
CA VAL A 545 24.23 23.26 -6.93
C VAL A 545 24.58 21.80 -7.22
N GLY A 546 23.70 20.88 -6.81
CA GLY A 546 23.87 19.44 -6.94
C GLY A 546 24.54 18.76 -5.76
N THR A 547 25.00 19.49 -4.74
CA THR A 547 25.36 18.86 -3.46
C THR A 547 24.09 18.44 -2.71
N SER A 548 24.15 17.35 -1.96
CA SER A 548 22.97 16.75 -1.34
C SER A 548 23.27 15.98 -0.06
N LEU A 549 22.29 15.93 0.82
CA LEU A 549 22.12 14.86 1.81
C LEU A 549 21.21 13.79 1.18
N PRO A 550 21.75 12.64 0.74
CA PRO A 550 20.99 11.66 -0.04
C PRO A 550 19.94 10.89 0.78
N TRP A 551 20.01 10.96 2.10
CA TRP A 551 19.02 10.44 3.03
C TRP A 551 19.10 11.27 4.33
N LEU A 552 18.07 11.16 5.17
CA LEU A 552 18.05 11.77 6.50
C LEU A 552 17.88 10.71 7.58
N VAL A 553 18.54 10.95 8.70
CA VAL A 553 18.40 10.21 9.95
C VAL A 553 17.31 10.87 10.77
N ARG A 554 16.32 10.09 11.20
CA ARG A 554 15.29 10.52 12.15
C ARG A 554 15.93 10.82 13.50
N THR A 555 15.27 11.62 14.33
CA THR A 555 15.76 11.89 15.70
C THR A 555 15.91 10.63 16.56
N ASN A 556 15.24 9.52 16.22
CA ASN A 556 15.38 8.21 16.89
C ASN A 556 16.54 7.34 16.35
N GLY A 557 17.35 7.85 15.41
CA GLY A 557 18.50 7.16 14.83
C GLY A 557 18.21 6.28 13.62
N LYS A 558 16.94 6.11 13.21
CA LYS A 558 16.59 5.31 12.02
C LYS A 558 16.74 6.12 10.72
N ILE A 559 17.22 5.47 9.66
CA ILE A 559 17.41 6.04 8.32
C ILE A 559 16.07 6.15 7.59
N ALA A 560 15.74 7.31 7.02
CA ALA A 560 14.57 7.53 6.17
C ALA A 560 14.97 7.80 4.72
N PRO A 561 14.14 7.40 3.73
CA PRO A 561 14.40 7.63 2.32
C PRO A 561 14.15 9.10 1.88
N VAL A 562 14.33 10.07 2.78
CA VAL A 562 14.14 11.50 2.51
C VAL A 562 15.48 12.12 2.17
N ALA A 563 15.62 12.78 1.02
CA ALA A 563 16.86 13.45 0.64
C ALA A 563 16.68 14.97 0.55
N LEU A 564 17.78 15.71 0.70
CA LEU A 564 17.85 17.13 0.37
C LEU A 564 18.94 17.40 -0.67
N GLU A 565 18.66 18.27 -1.63
CA GLU A 565 19.59 18.69 -2.68
C GLU A 565 19.60 20.21 -2.80
N VAL A 566 20.78 20.82 -2.94
CA VAL A 566 20.91 22.24 -3.26
C VAL A 566 20.59 22.46 -4.73
N THR A 567 19.53 23.22 -5.00
CA THR A 567 19.16 23.62 -6.37
C THR A 567 19.52 25.07 -6.68
N GLN A 568 19.84 25.87 -5.65
CA GLN A 568 20.40 27.20 -5.79
C GLN A 568 21.33 27.51 -4.61
N ILE A 569 22.55 27.95 -4.94
CA ILE A 569 23.71 28.07 -4.04
C ILE A 569 23.47 28.81 -2.71
N PHE A 570 24.10 28.31 -1.63
CA PHE A 570 24.24 29.00 -0.34
C PHE A 570 25.72 29.33 -0.07
N ALA A 571 25.98 30.43 0.64
CA ALA A 571 27.26 30.65 1.33
C ALA A 571 27.19 30.03 2.72
N THR A 572 28.32 29.56 3.25
CA THR A 572 28.40 29.00 4.61
C THR A 572 29.23 29.91 5.51
N ASN A 573 28.83 30.09 6.77
CA ASN A 573 29.61 30.85 7.75
C ASN A 573 29.15 30.55 9.19
N GLY A 574 29.87 31.03 10.20
CA GLY A 574 29.52 30.79 11.60
C GLY A 574 30.62 31.07 12.60
N GLY A 575 30.41 30.65 13.84
CA GLY A 575 31.33 30.80 14.96
C GLY A 575 31.34 32.22 15.54
N VAL A 576 32.25 32.44 16.49
CA VAL A 576 32.38 33.70 17.25
C VAL A 576 32.65 34.91 16.34
N ASP A 577 33.47 34.74 15.31
CA ASP A 577 33.92 35.84 14.45
C ASP A 577 32.85 36.31 13.46
N PHE A 578 31.81 35.50 13.22
CA PHE A 578 30.77 35.79 12.23
C PHE A 578 29.36 35.88 12.82
N GLY A 579 29.26 35.87 14.15
CA GLY A 579 28.04 36.20 14.91
C GLY A 579 27.14 35.00 15.20
N GLY A 580 27.68 33.79 15.30
CA GLY A 580 26.91 32.62 15.73
C GLY A 580 26.33 32.74 17.14
N LEU A 581 25.23 32.03 17.42
CA LEU A 581 24.69 31.91 18.77
C LEU A 581 25.41 30.76 19.49
N LEU A 582 26.35 31.10 20.38
CA LEU A 582 27.25 30.12 21.02
C LEU A 582 26.68 29.50 22.31
N GLU A 583 25.75 30.19 22.96
CA GLU A 583 25.15 29.79 24.24
C GLU A 583 23.62 29.86 24.13
N PRO A 584 22.98 28.95 23.38
CA PRO A 584 21.53 28.91 23.30
C PRO A 584 20.91 28.47 24.63
N ASP A 585 19.77 29.06 24.99
CA ASP A 585 19.02 28.70 26.20
C ASP A 585 17.97 27.61 25.88
N PRO A 586 18.05 26.41 26.48
CA PRO A 586 17.06 25.35 26.32
C PRO A 586 15.63 25.77 26.72
N ALA A 587 15.46 26.73 27.62
CA ALA A 587 14.14 27.24 27.99
C ALA A 587 13.48 28.06 26.88
N LEU A 588 14.28 28.64 25.98
CA LEU A 588 13.80 29.46 24.86
C LEU A 588 13.67 28.64 23.57
N LEU A 589 14.63 27.75 23.29
CA LEU A 589 14.71 27.04 22.00
C LEU A 589 14.41 25.54 22.07
N GLY A 590 14.26 24.95 23.27
CA GLY A 590 13.99 23.51 23.42
C GLY A 590 15.06 22.64 22.75
N ASP A 591 14.63 21.70 21.90
CA ASP A 591 15.52 20.79 21.15
C ASP A 591 16.49 21.52 20.21
N PHE A 592 16.22 22.78 19.84
CA PHE A 592 17.10 23.56 18.97
C PHE A 592 18.28 24.17 19.75
N ALA A 593 18.29 24.09 21.09
CA ALA A 593 19.34 24.64 21.94
C ALA A 593 20.62 23.78 21.97
N VAL A 594 21.19 23.52 20.80
CA VAL A 594 22.47 22.84 20.62
C VAL A 594 23.47 23.85 20.07
N ALA A 595 24.46 24.23 20.87
CA ALA A 595 25.42 25.28 20.52
C ALA A 595 26.08 25.07 19.15
N GLN A 596 26.43 23.83 18.83
CA GLN A 596 27.01 23.44 17.55
C GLN A 596 26.08 23.63 16.36
N ALA A 597 24.76 23.55 16.55
CA ALA A 597 23.77 23.75 15.48
C ALA A 597 23.31 25.23 15.38
N THR A 598 23.55 26.04 16.41
CA THR A 598 23.18 27.47 16.43
C THR A 598 24.36 28.40 16.17
N GLU A 599 25.60 27.91 16.24
CA GLU A 599 26.80 28.71 16.02
C GLU A 599 27.12 28.94 14.54
N ASP A 600 26.63 28.10 13.64
CA ASP A 600 26.87 28.19 12.20
C ASP A 600 25.57 28.22 11.37
N TYR A 601 25.70 28.62 10.10
CA TYR A 601 24.58 28.82 9.20
C TYR A 601 24.95 28.70 7.71
N PHE A 602 23.93 28.39 6.93
CA PHE A 602 23.86 28.73 5.51
C PHE A 602 23.26 30.14 5.35
N GLY A 603 23.74 30.92 4.39
CA GLY A 603 23.32 32.30 4.17
C GLY A 603 23.29 32.72 2.71
N THR A 604 22.48 33.74 2.42
CA THR A 604 22.38 34.31 1.06
C THR A 604 22.07 35.81 1.09
N MET A 605 22.57 36.52 0.06
CA MET A 605 22.21 37.92 -0.22
C MET A 605 21.10 38.05 -1.27
N SER A 606 20.47 36.95 -1.67
CA SER A 606 19.37 36.97 -2.65
C SER A 606 18.36 35.88 -2.30
N THR A 607 18.29 34.83 -3.11
CA THR A 607 17.47 33.63 -2.93
C THR A 607 18.37 32.42 -3.05
N ALA A 608 18.14 31.42 -2.23
CA ALA A 608 18.79 30.12 -2.26
C ALA A 608 17.72 29.03 -2.08
N ARG A 609 17.97 27.81 -2.56
CA ARG A 609 16.93 26.78 -2.73
C ARG A 609 17.46 25.40 -2.38
N LEU A 610 16.62 24.64 -1.69
CA LEU A 610 16.78 23.22 -1.44
C LEU A 610 15.58 22.48 -2.04
N LYS A 611 15.83 21.36 -2.70
CA LYS A 611 14.81 20.40 -3.10
C LYS A 611 14.82 19.25 -2.11
N ILE A 612 13.65 18.82 -1.69
CA ILE A 612 13.45 17.65 -0.85
C ILE A 612 12.76 16.58 -1.69
N THR A 613 13.24 15.34 -1.60
CA THR A 613 12.67 14.18 -2.30
C THR A 613 12.41 13.05 -1.32
N GLY A 614 11.60 12.07 -1.72
CA GLY A 614 11.32 10.89 -0.90
C GLY A 614 10.37 11.13 0.27
N LEU A 615 9.58 12.21 0.21
CA LEU A 615 8.48 12.45 1.14
C LEU A 615 7.28 11.56 0.78
N ASP A 616 6.62 11.02 1.80
CA ASP A 616 5.35 10.32 1.65
C ASP A 616 4.25 11.31 1.22
N ARG A 617 3.51 10.94 0.18
CA ARG A 617 2.43 11.74 -0.43
C ARG A 617 1.13 11.69 0.37
N GLY A 618 0.99 10.72 1.28
CA GLY A 618 -0.12 10.62 2.22
C GLY A 618 0.06 11.49 3.47
N PHE A 619 1.23 12.08 3.68
CA PHE A 619 1.55 12.83 4.89
C PHE A 619 1.49 14.35 4.67
N PHE A 620 1.20 15.05 5.77
CA PHE A 620 1.48 16.46 5.91
C PHE A 620 2.76 16.68 6.72
N TYR A 621 3.39 17.83 6.48
CA TYR A 621 4.66 18.16 7.08
C TYR A 621 4.58 19.52 7.79
N THR A 622 5.23 19.58 8.94
CA THR A 622 5.56 20.82 9.63
C THR A 622 7.05 21.11 9.42
N PHE A 623 7.34 22.32 8.98
CA PHE A 623 8.70 22.84 8.84
C PHE A 623 8.93 23.91 9.90
N ARG A 624 9.96 23.71 10.72
CA ARG A 624 10.43 24.73 11.67
C ARG A 624 11.81 25.21 11.26
N PHE A 625 12.01 26.51 11.23
CA PHE A 625 13.24 27.17 10.81
C PHE A 625 13.79 28.03 11.93
N PHE A 626 15.09 27.93 12.16
CA PHE A 626 15.82 28.84 13.03
C PHE A 626 16.95 29.50 12.24
N GLY A 627 17.01 30.83 12.37
CA GLY A 627 18.05 31.65 11.79
C GLY A 627 18.52 32.66 12.84
N SER A 628 19.82 32.78 13.04
CA SER A 628 20.42 33.73 13.97
C SER A 628 21.77 34.22 13.48
N ARG A 629 21.99 35.52 13.63
CA ARG A 629 23.32 36.13 13.55
C ARG A 629 23.36 37.36 14.43
N SER A 630 24.24 37.39 15.42
CA SER A 630 24.44 38.50 16.34
C SER A 630 25.14 39.67 15.67
N TRP A 631 24.44 40.81 15.54
CA TRP A 631 24.98 42.06 15.01
C TRP A 631 24.03 43.25 15.26
N ASP A 632 24.55 44.40 15.66
CA ASP A 632 23.74 45.56 16.07
C ASP A 632 22.87 46.13 14.93
N ALA A 633 23.43 46.44 13.77
CA ALA A 633 22.68 47.04 12.67
C ALA A 633 23.28 46.70 11.30
N PRO A 634 22.47 46.65 10.22
CA PRO A 634 21.02 46.86 10.18
C PRO A 634 20.21 45.62 10.63
N ILE A 635 18.90 45.81 10.89
CA ILE A 635 17.95 44.70 11.10
C ILE A 635 17.89 43.84 9.84
N ARG A 636 17.98 42.51 10.00
CA ARG A 636 17.90 41.55 8.89
C ARG A 636 16.73 40.61 9.11
N THR A 637 15.98 40.37 8.05
CA THR A 637 14.79 39.53 8.07
C THR A 637 14.90 38.49 6.96
N THR A 638 14.79 37.23 7.34
CA THR A 638 14.76 36.08 6.43
C THR A 638 13.31 35.70 6.13
N ARG A 639 13.00 35.41 4.87
CA ARG A 639 11.75 34.75 4.48
C ARG A 639 12.03 33.30 4.13
N TYR A 640 11.36 32.40 4.84
CA TYR A 640 11.31 30.98 4.52
C TYR A 640 10.03 30.70 3.76
N THR A 641 10.16 30.02 2.62
CA THR A 641 9.03 29.63 1.78
C THR A 641 9.15 28.15 1.46
N VAL A 642 8.05 27.40 1.56
CA VAL A 642 7.99 26.01 1.12
C VAL A 642 6.91 25.87 0.05
N ALA A 643 7.28 25.31 -1.09
CA ALA A 643 6.38 25.01 -2.19
C ALA A 643 6.20 23.49 -2.33
N GLY A 644 4.95 23.04 -2.31
CA GLY A 644 4.59 21.62 -2.36
C GLY A 644 3.31 21.37 -3.17
N GLY A 645 2.71 20.18 -3.00
CA GLY A 645 1.52 19.72 -3.71
C GLY A 645 0.26 20.57 -3.44
N ASN A 646 0.16 21.19 -2.27
CA ASN A 646 -0.96 22.04 -1.85
C ASN A 646 -0.65 23.55 -1.92
N GLY A 647 0.37 23.93 -2.69
CA GLY A 647 0.71 25.33 -2.95
C GLY A 647 1.96 25.82 -2.21
N THR A 648 2.05 27.15 -2.04
CA THR A 648 3.24 27.82 -1.48
C THR A 648 2.90 28.50 -0.17
N PHE A 649 3.69 28.20 0.88
CA PHE A 649 3.54 28.77 2.22
C PHE A 649 4.79 29.56 2.57
N SER A 650 4.64 30.69 3.26
CA SER A 650 5.78 31.54 3.62
C SER A 650 5.62 32.21 4.97
N THR A 651 6.72 32.36 5.70
CA THR A 651 6.80 33.11 6.96
C THR A 651 8.10 33.93 7.00
N ASN A 652 8.13 34.98 7.82
CA ASN A 652 9.31 35.84 8.00
C ASN A 652 9.85 35.69 9.42
N LEU A 653 11.18 35.72 9.57
CA LEU A 653 11.89 35.72 10.84
C LEU A 653 12.89 36.86 10.88
N VAL A 654 12.88 37.68 11.93
CA VAL A 654 13.94 38.67 12.17
C VAL A 654 15.10 37.94 12.80
N THR A 655 16.25 37.88 12.12
CA THR A 655 17.38 37.02 12.50
C THR A 655 18.53 37.80 13.15
N THR A 656 18.58 39.12 12.94
CA THR A 656 19.69 40.01 13.33
C THR A 656 19.19 41.41 13.60
N GLY A 657 19.78 42.08 14.59
CA GLY A 657 19.58 43.51 14.89
C GLY A 657 19.69 43.78 16.39
N THR A 658 19.89 45.05 16.76
CA THR A 658 19.96 45.49 18.16
C THR A 658 18.74 45.00 18.94
N ASP A 659 19.02 44.31 20.05
CA ASP A 659 18.04 43.78 21.00
C ASP A 659 16.88 43.00 20.37
N VAL A 660 17.14 42.30 19.26
CA VAL A 660 16.13 41.46 18.59
C VAL A 660 15.73 40.27 19.46
N GLY A 661 16.68 39.66 20.16
CA GLY A 661 16.46 38.52 21.03
C GLY A 661 16.29 38.89 22.50
N THR A 662 15.74 37.96 23.28
CA THR A 662 15.60 38.06 24.73
C THR A 662 16.95 38.37 25.41
N GLY A 663 16.89 39.22 26.45
CA GLY A 663 18.06 39.58 27.27
C GLY A 663 19.02 40.61 26.63
N GLY A 664 18.60 41.29 25.56
CA GLY A 664 19.43 42.27 24.84
C GLY A 664 20.39 41.63 23.83
N TYR A 665 20.13 40.39 23.42
CA TYR A 665 20.94 39.72 22.42
C TYR A 665 20.68 40.32 21.02
N HIS A 666 21.76 40.65 20.29
CA HIS A 666 21.67 41.35 18.99
C HIS A 666 21.44 40.42 17.79
N GLY A 667 20.89 39.23 18.05
CA GLY A 667 20.42 38.26 17.07
C GLY A 667 19.13 37.61 17.57
N ASN A 668 18.57 36.68 16.82
CA ASN A 668 17.46 35.86 17.30
C ASN A 668 17.97 34.75 18.24
N ASN A 669 17.44 34.64 19.45
CA ASN A 669 17.76 33.55 20.39
C ASN A 669 16.52 32.90 21.03
N ASP A 670 15.31 33.25 20.58
CA ASP A 670 14.07 32.85 21.24
C ASP A 670 12.90 32.55 20.29
N THR A 671 13.05 32.84 19.00
CA THR A 671 11.95 32.73 18.03
C THR A 671 12.27 31.68 16.98
N ILE A 672 11.32 30.76 16.76
CA ILE A 672 11.36 29.73 15.71
C ILE A 672 10.25 30.03 14.71
N ALA A 673 10.57 30.05 13.42
CA ALA A 673 9.58 30.26 12.37
C ALA A 673 8.95 28.92 11.98
N GLU A 674 7.63 28.84 11.89
CA GLU A 674 6.91 27.58 11.62
C GLU A 674 5.99 27.70 10.40
N LEU A 675 5.96 26.64 9.58
CA LEU A 675 4.99 26.41 8.52
C LEU A 675 4.39 25.00 8.70
N THR A 676 3.07 24.87 8.73
CA THR A 676 2.38 23.60 8.97
C THR A 676 1.44 23.24 7.83
N GLY A 677 1.08 21.96 7.74
CA GLY A 677 0.10 21.48 6.76
C GLY A 677 0.62 21.46 5.33
N LEU A 678 1.93 21.27 5.12
CA LEU A 678 2.57 21.17 3.81
C LEU A 678 2.41 19.75 3.26
N SER A 679 2.05 19.58 1.98
CA SER A 679 1.97 18.26 1.33
C SER A 679 2.98 18.14 0.19
N ALA A 680 3.54 16.95 -0.01
CA ALA A 680 4.47 16.72 -1.11
C ALA A 680 3.74 16.74 -2.47
N ASN A 681 4.45 17.09 -3.54
CA ASN A 681 3.87 17.07 -4.89
C ASN A 681 3.66 15.63 -5.41
N ALA A 682 3.21 15.48 -6.67
CA ALA A 682 2.97 14.17 -7.27
C ALA A 682 4.21 13.25 -7.34
N ASN A 683 5.41 13.79 -7.18
CA ASN A 683 6.66 13.05 -7.19
C ASN A 683 7.21 12.79 -5.76
N GLY A 684 6.47 13.18 -4.71
CA GLY A 684 6.98 13.10 -3.33
C GLY A 684 8.03 14.16 -3.02
N GLU A 685 7.91 15.34 -3.64
CA GLU A 685 8.92 16.42 -3.55
C GLU A 685 8.34 17.72 -2.96
N MET A 686 9.21 18.50 -2.33
CA MET A 686 8.96 19.89 -1.94
C MET A 686 10.19 20.75 -2.23
N GLU A 687 9.99 22.06 -2.40
CA GLU A 687 11.07 23.03 -2.54
C GLU A 687 11.06 23.99 -1.34
N VAL A 688 12.20 24.11 -0.66
CA VAL A 688 12.45 25.12 0.38
C VAL A 688 13.23 26.27 -0.25
N ILE A 689 12.69 27.48 -0.14
CA ILE A 689 13.26 28.71 -0.67
C ILE A 689 13.58 29.63 0.51
N VAL A 690 14.86 30.00 0.63
CA VAL A 690 15.35 30.93 1.63
C VAL A 690 15.71 32.23 0.93
N SER A 691 15.09 33.35 1.34
CA SER A 691 15.29 34.63 0.66
C SER A 691 15.38 35.80 1.62
N LYS A 692 16.16 36.82 1.25
CA LYS A 692 16.25 38.05 2.05
C LYS A 692 14.98 38.89 1.90
N VAL A 693 14.46 39.38 3.02
CA VAL A 693 13.52 40.52 3.05
C VAL A 693 14.30 41.83 3.25
N ALA A 694 15.36 41.79 4.08
CA ALA A 694 16.27 42.90 4.32
C ALA A 694 17.72 42.42 4.41
N GLU A 695 18.59 42.95 3.54
CA GLU A 695 20.05 42.75 3.48
C GLU A 695 20.54 41.31 3.22
N TYR A 696 20.30 40.38 4.17
CA TYR A 696 20.72 38.97 4.12
C TYR A 696 19.64 38.04 4.67
N ALA A 697 19.72 36.78 4.29
CA ALA A 697 18.97 35.68 4.88
C ALA A 697 19.90 34.61 5.46
N TYR A 698 19.46 33.94 6.52
CA TYR A 698 20.21 32.93 7.27
C TYR A 698 19.35 31.70 7.54
N LEU A 699 19.96 30.52 7.54
CA LEU A 699 19.37 29.26 7.94
C LEU A 699 20.42 28.49 8.76
N ASN A 700 20.21 28.36 10.06
CA ASN A 700 21.07 27.59 10.96
C ASN A 700 20.52 26.17 11.11
N ILE A 701 19.23 26.07 11.47
CA ILE A 701 18.56 24.79 11.72
C ILE A 701 17.27 24.73 10.92
N MET A 702 17.00 23.56 10.34
CA MET A 702 15.69 23.19 9.83
C MET A 702 15.22 21.90 10.50
N GLU A 703 13.97 21.88 10.92
CA GLU A 703 13.28 20.64 11.25
C GLU A 703 12.21 20.34 10.21
N ILE A 704 12.15 19.08 9.80
CA ILE A 704 11.04 18.50 9.05
C ILE A 704 10.35 17.50 9.97
N LYS A 705 9.06 17.68 10.21
CA LYS A 705 8.24 16.75 11.00
C LYS A 705 7.12 16.17 10.15
N ALA A 706 7.18 14.86 9.90
CA ALA A 706 6.12 14.11 9.26
C ALA A 706 4.92 13.98 10.22
N SER A 707 3.73 14.12 9.67
CA SER A 707 2.47 13.86 10.37
C SER A 707 1.56 13.18 9.36
N GLU A 708 0.97 12.02 9.68
CA GLU A 708 -0.13 11.48 8.83
C GLU A 708 -1.25 12.52 8.71
N VAL A 709 -1.30 13.47 9.64
CA VAL A 709 -2.49 14.24 9.93
C VAL A 709 -2.15 15.55 10.67
N ILE A 710 -2.36 16.72 10.05
CA ILE A 710 -3.30 17.67 10.65
C ILE A 710 -4.65 17.16 10.15
N ASP A 711 -5.64 16.92 11.01
CA ASP A 711 -6.82 16.14 10.61
C ASP A 711 -7.56 16.77 9.44
N PRO A 712 -7.58 16.19 8.22
CA PRO A 712 -8.56 16.62 7.22
C PRO A 712 -9.96 16.10 7.55
N ASP A 713 -10.06 15.18 8.52
CA ASP A 713 -11.22 14.42 8.93
C ASP A 713 -11.65 14.76 10.36
N PRO A 714 -12.15 16.00 10.60
CA PRO A 714 -12.77 16.30 11.89
C PRO A 714 -13.88 15.30 12.20
N ASP A 715 -13.96 14.81 13.44
CA ASP A 715 -15.12 14.04 13.89
C ASP A 715 -16.38 14.88 13.70
N SER A 716 -16.31 16.13 14.15
CA SER A 716 -17.21 17.20 13.73
C SER A 716 -16.57 18.57 13.96
N LEU A 717 -16.84 19.53 13.08
CA LEU A 717 -16.51 20.96 13.26
C LEU A 717 -17.79 21.71 13.58
N LEU A 718 -17.79 22.48 14.67
CA LEU A 718 -18.86 23.43 14.97
C LEU A 718 -18.40 24.82 14.60
N ILE A 719 -19.16 25.50 13.74
CA ILE A 719 -18.89 26.86 13.27
C ILE A 719 -20.04 27.77 13.70
N ASP A 720 -19.66 28.86 14.36
CA ASP A 720 -20.51 29.94 14.84
C ASP A 720 -20.40 31.16 13.90
N PHE A 721 -21.52 31.72 13.43
CA PHE A 721 -21.58 32.85 12.49
C PHE A 721 -22.24 34.08 13.11
N GLY A 722 -21.44 35.03 13.60
CA GLY A 722 -21.97 36.20 14.29
C GLY A 722 -20.96 37.32 14.48
N PRO A 723 -21.40 38.54 14.85
CA PRO A 723 -20.51 39.58 15.34
C PRO A 723 -19.98 39.24 16.75
N ASN A 724 -18.82 39.78 17.12
CA ASN A 724 -18.29 39.68 18.49
C ASN A 724 -18.04 41.08 19.06
N ASP A 725 -19.09 41.91 19.05
CA ASP A 725 -19.04 43.32 19.49
C ASP A 725 -19.68 43.53 20.87
N GLY A 726 -20.25 42.48 21.48
CA GLY A 726 -20.94 42.52 22.77
C GLY A 726 -22.27 43.28 22.75
N VAL A 727 -22.70 43.78 21.59
CA VAL A 727 -23.95 44.54 21.41
C VAL A 727 -24.92 43.78 20.52
N ASN A 728 -24.42 43.19 19.44
CA ASN A 728 -25.19 42.45 18.45
C ASN A 728 -24.86 40.95 18.44
N GLY A 729 -23.84 40.50 19.17
CA GLY A 729 -23.46 39.09 19.26
C GLY A 729 -22.19 38.88 20.07
N HIS A 730 -21.93 37.62 20.41
CA HIS A 730 -20.77 37.16 21.14
C HIS A 730 -20.18 35.92 20.46
N ALA A 731 -18.87 35.89 20.29
CA ALA A 731 -18.19 34.68 19.83
C ALA A 731 -18.33 33.55 20.86
N MET A 732 -18.56 32.33 20.41
CA MET A 732 -18.56 31.16 21.29
C MET A 732 -17.24 30.98 22.05
N THR A 733 -17.36 30.50 23.28
CA THR A 733 -16.21 30.02 24.07
C THR A 733 -15.82 28.63 23.63
N SER A 734 -14.52 28.34 23.62
CA SER A 734 -13.97 27.06 23.15
C SER A 734 -12.98 26.51 24.19
N PRO A 735 -13.34 25.44 24.93
CA PRO A 735 -14.61 24.70 24.86
C PRO A 735 -15.79 25.45 25.51
N ASP A 736 -17.00 25.08 25.11
CA ASP A 736 -18.26 25.55 25.69
C ASP A 736 -18.61 24.86 27.02
N SER A 737 -19.78 25.19 27.57
CA SER A 737 -20.30 24.62 28.83
C SER A 737 -20.49 23.09 28.79
N ASN A 738 -20.59 22.50 27.61
CA ASN A 738 -20.74 21.07 27.37
C ASN A 738 -19.41 20.41 26.95
N GLY A 739 -18.29 21.14 27.00
CA GLY A 739 -16.96 20.64 26.65
C GLY A 739 -16.68 20.59 25.14
N ARG A 740 -17.52 21.21 24.30
CA ARG A 740 -17.32 21.22 22.84
C ARG A 740 -16.54 22.43 22.38
N TYR A 741 -15.65 22.22 21.43
CA TYR A 741 -14.84 23.29 20.84
C TYR A 741 -15.56 23.91 19.64
N TRP A 742 -15.48 25.23 19.54
CA TRP A 742 -16.17 26.05 18.53
C TRP A 742 -15.20 26.84 17.68
N ASN A 743 -15.60 27.09 16.43
CA ASN A 743 -14.91 27.90 15.45
C ASN A 743 -15.72 29.15 15.13
N ASN A 744 -15.21 30.31 15.53
CA ASN A 744 -15.96 31.56 15.43
C ASN A 744 -15.66 32.28 14.11
N PHE A 745 -16.62 32.30 13.18
CA PHE A 745 -16.55 33.09 11.96
C PHE A 745 -17.07 34.50 12.21
N VAL A 746 -16.24 35.32 12.85
CA VAL A 746 -16.51 36.75 13.07
C VAL A 746 -16.19 37.57 11.80
N PRO A 747 -16.73 38.80 11.65
CA PRO A 747 -16.42 39.66 10.51
C PRO A 747 -14.92 39.78 10.24
N PRO A 748 -14.49 39.75 8.96
CA PRO A 748 -15.26 40.17 7.78
C PRO A 748 -16.14 39.11 7.11
N TYR A 749 -17.29 39.54 6.57
CA TYR A 749 -18.28 38.68 5.87
C TYR A 749 -18.31 38.86 4.34
N TYR A 750 -17.24 39.41 3.75
CA TYR A 750 -17.10 39.61 2.30
C TYR A 750 -16.46 38.42 1.58
N ALA A 751 -16.58 38.37 0.25
CA ALA A 751 -15.94 37.32 -0.56
C ALA A 751 -14.41 37.35 -0.45
N GLY A 752 -13.80 36.20 -0.13
CA GLY A 752 -12.37 36.04 0.13
C GLY A 752 -11.99 36.03 1.61
N ALA A 753 -12.92 36.30 2.53
CA ALA A 753 -12.70 36.07 3.96
C ALA A 753 -12.57 34.56 4.24
N VAL A 754 -11.62 34.16 5.08
CA VAL A 754 -11.29 32.75 5.35
C VAL A 754 -11.10 32.52 6.84
N LEU A 755 -11.79 31.52 7.39
CA LEU A 755 -11.52 30.92 8.69
C LEU A 755 -10.67 29.66 8.48
N LYS A 756 -9.43 29.67 8.98
CA LYS A 756 -8.43 28.62 8.76
C LYS A 756 -8.22 27.80 10.03
N ASN A 757 -7.64 26.61 9.88
CA ASN A 757 -7.22 25.74 10.99
C ASN A 757 -8.39 25.43 11.94
N LEU A 758 -9.54 25.04 11.39
CA LEU A 758 -10.74 24.77 12.18
C LEU A 758 -10.43 23.71 13.25
N VAL A 759 -10.95 23.88 14.45
CA VAL A 759 -10.74 23.00 15.60
C VAL A 759 -11.86 21.97 15.68
N ASP A 760 -11.49 20.73 15.94
CA ASP A 760 -12.42 19.61 16.13
C ASP A 760 -13.31 19.83 17.36
N SER A 761 -14.61 19.59 17.25
CA SER A 761 -15.55 19.88 18.34
C SER A 761 -15.35 19.02 19.60
N HIS A 762 -14.62 17.91 19.54
CA HIS A 762 -14.35 17.04 20.70
C HIS A 762 -12.96 17.24 21.32
N SER A 763 -12.11 18.10 20.74
CA SER A 763 -10.74 18.33 21.24
C SER A 763 -10.17 19.68 20.81
N SER A 764 -9.14 20.20 21.49
CA SER A 764 -8.44 21.43 21.05
C SER A 764 -7.57 21.24 19.79
N ARG A 765 -7.84 20.19 18.99
CA ARG A 765 -7.06 19.76 17.84
C ARG A 765 -7.44 20.56 16.61
N THR A 766 -6.46 21.18 15.94
CA THR A 766 -6.65 21.89 14.67
C THR A 766 -6.68 20.92 13.48
N THR A 767 -7.46 21.27 12.46
CA THR A 767 -7.70 20.51 11.21
C THR A 767 -7.12 21.23 9.99
N THR A 768 -6.97 20.52 8.86
CA THR A 768 -6.64 21.18 7.57
C THR A 768 -7.84 21.87 6.94
N VAL A 769 -9.03 21.65 7.51
CA VAL A 769 -10.28 22.20 7.00
C VAL A 769 -10.28 23.71 7.23
N ALA A 770 -10.63 24.42 6.17
CA ALA A 770 -10.85 25.85 6.18
C ALA A 770 -12.19 26.17 5.53
N LEU A 771 -12.77 27.29 5.96
CA LEU A 771 -14.04 27.79 5.46
C LEU A 771 -13.80 29.17 4.85
N ALA A 772 -14.08 29.32 3.56
CA ALA A 772 -13.98 30.58 2.84
C ALA A 772 -15.34 31.07 2.36
N ILE A 773 -15.57 32.38 2.44
CA ILE A 773 -16.73 33.02 1.83
C ILE A 773 -16.43 33.23 0.35
N THR A 774 -17.15 32.58 -0.56
CA THR A 774 -17.00 32.74 -2.01
C THR A 774 -17.92 33.82 -2.57
N LYS A 775 -19.06 34.06 -1.92
CA LYS A 775 -19.95 35.19 -2.21
C LYS A 775 -20.44 35.79 -0.89
N GLY A 776 -20.15 37.08 -0.69
CA GLY A 776 -20.34 37.78 0.58
C GLY A 776 -21.78 37.80 1.11
N PHE A 777 -21.91 38.00 2.41
CA PHE A 777 -23.19 38.27 3.10
C PHE A 777 -23.47 39.78 3.12
N VAL A 778 -24.72 40.16 3.39
CA VAL A 778 -25.14 41.57 3.43
C VAL A 778 -24.75 42.22 4.76
N SER A 779 -25.02 41.54 5.88
CA SER A 779 -24.48 41.90 7.19
C SER A 779 -24.55 40.71 8.16
N CYS A 780 -23.85 40.84 9.29
CA CYS A 780 -24.08 40.04 10.50
C CYS A 780 -24.92 40.86 11.50
N ASN A 781 -25.78 40.20 12.29
CA ASN A 781 -26.65 40.79 13.31
C ASN A 781 -26.93 39.74 14.40
N GLY A 782 -27.73 40.07 15.42
CA GLY A 782 -28.12 39.10 16.43
C GLY A 782 -29.03 39.68 17.51
N ILE A 783 -28.47 39.96 18.70
CA ILE A 783 -29.20 40.34 19.93
C ILE A 783 -30.33 41.37 19.66
N ASN A 784 -30.01 42.51 19.04
CA ASN A 784 -31.01 43.57 18.81
C ASN A 784 -31.94 43.33 17.61
N HIS A 785 -31.83 42.18 16.94
CA HIS A 785 -32.43 41.90 15.64
C HIS A 785 -33.14 40.54 15.55
N GLY A 786 -33.44 39.94 16.71
CA GLY A 786 -34.32 38.77 16.83
C GLY A 786 -33.60 37.42 16.94
N GLY A 787 -32.38 37.36 17.48
CA GLY A 787 -31.73 36.09 17.79
C GLY A 787 -32.47 35.27 18.86
N LEU A 788 -32.14 33.99 18.99
CA LEU A 788 -32.75 33.09 19.98
C LEU A 788 -31.94 33.10 21.28
N PHE A 789 -32.53 33.64 22.35
CA PHE A 789 -31.87 33.83 23.65
C PHE A 789 -32.05 32.69 24.66
N THR A 790 -33.04 31.83 24.43
CA THR A 790 -33.38 30.73 25.34
C THR A 790 -33.47 29.42 24.58
N PRO A 791 -32.37 28.98 23.95
CA PRO A 791 -32.38 27.73 23.21
C PRO A 791 -32.59 26.55 24.16
N ASP A 792 -33.43 25.60 23.77
CA ASP A 792 -33.73 24.41 24.55
C ASP A 792 -32.86 23.24 24.06
N TYR A 793 -32.08 22.65 24.97
CA TYR A 793 -31.22 21.52 24.66
C TYR A 793 -32.00 20.27 24.22
N GLY A 794 -33.21 20.06 24.73
CA GLY A 794 -34.11 18.98 24.31
C GLY A 794 -34.62 19.13 22.88
N LEU A 795 -34.63 20.36 22.33
CA LEU A 795 -35.04 20.64 20.96
C LEU A 795 -33.85 20.68 19.98
N LEU A 796 -32.75 21.36 20.35
CA LEU A 796 -31.62 21.61 19.45
C LEU A 796 -30.35 20.78 19.77
N GLY A 797 -30.36 20.02 20.86
CA GLY A 797 -29.18 19.29 21.32
C GLY A 797 -28.00 20.22 21.59
N HIS A 798 -26.81 19.85 21.12
CA HIS A 798 -25.59 20.63 21.34
C HIS A 798 -25.55 21.96 20.57
N PHE A 799 -26.50 22.24 19.67
CA PHE A 799 -26.66 23.56 19.06
C PHE A 799 -27.32 24.56 20.02
N ALA A 800 -27.88 24.10 21.14
CA ALA A 800 -28.53 24.95 22.13
C ALA A 800 -27.51 25.73 22.99
N GLN A 801 -26.75 26.62 22.34
CA GLN A 801 -25.81 27.52 22.97
C GLN A 801 -26.22 28.96 22.68
N VAL A 802 -26.52 29.72 23.73
CA VAL A 802 -27.09 31.07 23.59
C VAL A 802 -26.23 31.98 22.70
N TYR A 803 -24.90 31.96 22.84
CA TYR A 803 -24.02 32.79 22.04
C TYR A 803 -23.99 32.38 20.56
N ALA A 804 -24.21 31.10 20.24
CA ALA A 804 -24.28 30.63 18.85
C ALA A 804 -25.69 30.79 18.22
N THR A 805 -26.74 30.98 19.04
CA THR A 805 -28.13 31.11 18.57
C THR A 805 -28.66 32.54 18.63
N GLU A 806 -28.01 33.43 19.37
CA GLU A 806 -28.41 34.83 19.51
C GLU A 806 -27.97 35.71 18.33
N ASP A 807 -27.10 35.20 17.46
CA ASP A 807 -26.60 35.92 16.29
C ASP A 807 -26.56 35.07 15.00
N PHE A 808 -26.32 35.77 13.89
CA PHE A 808 -26.36 35.20 12.55
C PHE A 808 -25.66 36.06 11.51
N PHE A 809 -25.24 35.42 10.43
CA PHE A 809 -25.03 36.06 9.14
C PHE A 809 -26.32 36.02 8.32
N HIS A 810 -26.60 37.10 7.58
CA HIS A 810 -27.78 37.13 6.72
C HIS A 810 -27.48 37.68 5.33
N THR A 811 -28.26 37.21 4.37
CA THR A 811 -28.20 37.67 2.97
C THR A 811 -29.59 38.00 2.44
N GLN A 812 -29.64 38.62 1.27
CA GLN A 812 -30.86 39.11 0.60
C GLN A 812 -31.01 38.46 -0.79
N THR A 813 -31.93 38.99 -1.61
CA THR A 813 -32.16 38.60 -3.00
C THR A 813 -30.84 38.56 -3.79
N GLY A 814 -30.41 37.35 -4.14
CA GLY A 814 -29.11 37.09 -4.77
C GLY A 814 -28.29 36.01 -4.07
N GLY A 815 -28.51 35.77 -2.77
CA GLY A 815 -27.86 34.70 -2.00
C GLY A 815 -26.36 34.90 -1.75
N SER A 816 -25.81 34.04 -0.90
CA SER A 816 -24.39 34.00 -0.50
C SER A 816 -23.85 32.57 -0.65
N SER A 817 -22.53 32.41 -0.65
CA SER A 817 -21.93 31.09 -0.78
C SER A 817 -20.62 30.94 -0.03
N LEU A 818 -20.39 29.70 0.42
CA LEU A 818 -19.25 29.26 1.20
C LEU A 818 -18.51 28.15 0.44
N LYS A 819 -17.21 28.02 0.69
CA LYS A 819 -16.37 26.91 0.27
C LYS A 819 -15.72 26.31 1.51
N ILE A 820 -16.01 25.04 1.78
CA ILE A 820 -15.26 24.21 2.72
C ILE A 820 -14.16 23.53 1.91
N TYR A 821 -12.92 23.59 2.36
CA TYR A 821 -11.80 22.98 1.65
C TYR A 821 -10.74 22.45 2.60
N GLY A 822 -9.96 21.49 2.13
CA GLY A 822 -9.07 20.71 2.98
C GLY A 822 -9.75 19.53 3.67
N LEU A 823 -10.89 19.06 3.13
CA LEU A 823 -11.56 17.84 3.53
C LEU A 823 -10.89 16.61 2.88
N ASN A 824 -10.99 15.45 3.52
CA ASN A 824 -10.54 14.20 2.93
C ASN A 824 -11.50 13.76 1.81
N LYS A 825 -10.98 13.64 0.60
CA LYS A 825 -11.75 13.20 -0.58
C LYS A 825 -12.30 11.77 -0.48
N ALA A 826 -11.73 10.93 0.37
CA ALA A 826 -12.19 9.56 0.59
C ALA A 826 -13.29 9.46 1.68
N SER A 827 -13.52 10.55 2.41
CA SER A 827 -14.50 10.59 3.50
C SER A 827 -15.87 11.04 3.03
N VAL A 828 -16.88 10.61 3.76
CA VAL A 828 -18.27 11.03 3.58
C VAL A 828 -18.63 11.96 4.73
N TYR A 829 -19.32 13.05 4.40
CA TYR A 829 -19.69 14.08 5.37
C TYR A 829 -21.19 14.33 5.40
N THR A 830 -21.65 14.73 6.59
CA THR A 830 -22.96 15.31 6.83
C THR A 830 -22.78 16.79 7.18
N LEU A 831 -23.52 17.67 6.52
CA LEU A 831 -23.61 19.10 6.86
C LEU A 831 -24.94 19.38 7.56
N ARG A 832 -24.88 20.03 8.72
CA ARG A 832 -26.07 20.46 9.48
C ARG A 832 -26.07 21.97 9.66
N PHE A 833 -27.23 22.59 9.51
CA PHE A 833 -27.40 24.04 9.53
C PHE A 833 -28.49 24.44 10.50
N PHE A 834 -28.25 25.52 11.24
CA PHE A 834 -29.27 26.19 12.03
C PHE A 834 -29.23 27.69 11.76
N GLY A 835 -30.40 28.30 11.82
CA GLY A 835 -30.60 29.72 11.58
C GLY A 835 -31.98 30.09 12.10
N THR A 836 -32.04 31.25 12.74
CA THR A 836 -33.26 31.74 13.36
C THR A 836 -33.30 33.25 13.33
N ARG A 837 -34.52 33.78 13.23
CA ARG A 837 -34.80 35.17 13.56
C ARG A 837 -36.25 35.27 13.98
N GLU A 838 -36.52 35.84 15.14
CA GLU A 838 -37.86 36.13 15.64
C GLU A 838 -38.56 37.20 14.77
N GLY A 839 -39.79 36.90 14.34
CA GLY A 839 -40.64 37.82 13.58
C GLY A 839 -41.82 37.11 12.90
N ASP A 840 -42.84 37.89 12.56
CA ASP A 840 -44.10 37.40 11.99
C ASP A 840 -44.01 37.10 10.47
N GLU A 841 -43.07 37.71 9.74
CA GLU A 841 -42.86 37.46 8.31
C GLU A 841 -42.28 36.06 8.05
N LEU A 842 -43.01 35.21 7.32
CA LEU A 842 -42.54 33.90 6.91
C LEU A 842 -41.27 33.99 6.02
N ARG A 843 -40.16 33.43 6.49
CA ARG A 843 -38.89 33.35 5.75
C ARG A 843 -38.36 31.94 5.73
N VAL A 844 -37.96 31.49 4.55
CA VAL A 844 -37.45 30.15 4.30
C VAL A 844 -36.10 30.23 3.61
N THR A 845 -35.08 29.62 4.23
CA THR A 845 -33.70 29.55 3.74
C THR A 845 -33.46 28.20 3.08
N ARG A 846 -32.83 28.17 1.90
CA ARG A 846 -32.34 26.96 1.25
C ARG A 846 -30.83 26.88 1.38
N PHE A 847 -30.35 25.71 1.80
CA PHE A 847 -28.95 25.31 1.76
C PHE A 847 -28.77 24.33 0.61
N THR A 848 -27.77 24.58 -0.24
CA THR A 848 -27.41 23.67 -1.34
C THR A 848 -25.93 23.34 -1.26
N ALA A 849 -25.60 22.09 -0.96
CA ALA A 849 -24.24 21.58 -1.03
C ALA A 849 -23.97 21.03 -2.44
N LYS A 850 -22.91 21.55 -3.08
CA LYS A 850 -22.35 21.03 -4.32
C LYS A 850 -21.10 20.23 -3.95
N ALA A 851 -21.22 18.91 -4.00
CA ALA A 851 -20.22 17.93 -3.63
C ALA A 851 -19.71 17.21 -4.89
N GLY A 852 -18.60 16.49 -4.78
CA GLY A 852 -18.04 15.70 -5.89
C GLY A 852 -19.00 14.64 -6.43
N ASN A 853 -19.88 14.13 -5.57
CA ASN A 853 -20.90 13.14 -5.91
C ASN A 853 -22.29 13.73 -6.23
N GLY A 854 -22.42 15.05 -6.38
CA GLY A 854 -23.66 15.69 -6.84
C GLY A 854 -24.10 16.92 -6.02
N ASN A 855 -25.32 17.39 -6.29
CA ASN A 855 -25.91 18.54 -5.61
C ASN A 855 -27.04 18.10 -4.67
N TYR A 856 -26.98 18.57 -3.42
CA TYR A 856 -27.91 18.22 -2.35
C TYR A 856 -28.53 19.51 -1.81
N SER A 857 -29.85 19.56 -1.65
CA SER A 857 -30.54 20.76 -1.16
C SER A 857 -31.59 20.44 -0.11
N THR A 858 -31.70 21.32 0.88
CA THR A 858 -32.75 21.28 1.90
C THR A 858 -33.24 22.70 2.21
N ASN A 859 -34.48 22.83 2.67
CA ASN A 859 -35.08 24.10 3.06
C ASN A 859 -35.34 24.11 4.56
N MET A 860 -35.20 25.28 5.20
CA MET A 860 -35.48 25.50 6.62
C MET A 860 -36.29 26.78 6.80
N VAL A 861 -37.39 26.70 7.53
CA VAL A 861 -38.15 27.88 7.97
C VAL A 861 -37.35 28.53 9.10
N THR A 862 -36.99 29.81 8.95
CA THR A 862 -36.13 30.51 9.91
C THR A 862 -36.88 31.57 10.72
N THR A 863 -38.01 32.06 10.19
CA THR A 863 -38.84 33.13 10.76
C THR A 863 -40.29 32.95 10.32
N GLY A 864 -41.25 33.33 11.15
CA GLY A 864 -42.67 33.36 10.82
C GLY A 864 -43.53 33.12 12.06
N THR A 865 -44.80 33.50 12.02
CA THR A 865 -45.73 33.32 13.15
C THR A 865 -45.84 31.86 13.60
N ASP A 866 -45.59 31.61 14.89
CA ASP A 866 -45.69 30.30 15.56
C ASP A 866 -44.94 29.14 14.84
N VAL A 867 -43.85 29.44 14.14
CA VAL A 867 -43.11 28.41 13.37
C VAL A 867 -42.26 27.50 14.25
N GLY A 868 -41.84 27.98 15.43
CA GLY A 868 -41.11 27.19 16.43
C GLY A 868 -42.01 26.64 17.52
N THR A 869 -41.52 25.60 18.21
CA THR A 869 -42.17 25.01 19.38
C THR A 869 -42.50 26.06 20.44
N GLY A 870 -43.72 25.98 21.00
CA GLY A 870 -44.18 26.87 22.07
C GLY A 870 -44.78 28.20 21.60
N GLY A 871 -45.04 28.35 20.30
CA GLY A 871 -45.54 29.61 19.72
C GLY A 871 -44.45 30.66 19.55
N TYR A 872 -43.22 30.21 19.26
CA TYR A 872 -42.11 31.11 19.01
C TYR A 872 -42.10 31.51 17.53
N ASP A 873 -42.00 32.82 17.27
CA ASP A 873 -42.04 33.42 15.92
C ASP A 873 -40.70 33.29 15.16
N GLY A 874 -39.91 32.28 15.49
CA GLY A 874 -38.62 31.95 14.88
C GLY A 874 -38.36 30.45 14.95
N ASN A 875 -37.27 29.99 14.34
CA ASN A 875 -36.87 28.59 14.47
C ASN A 875 -36.20 28.34 15.84
N ASN A 876 -36.72 27.41 16.63
CA ASN A 876 -36.10 26.97 17.89
C ASN A 876 -36.02 25.45 18.05
N ASP A 877 -36.37 24.67 17.02
CA ASP A 877 -36.49 23.22 17.10
C ASP A 877 -36.07 22.45 15.84
N THR A 878 -35.73 23.14 14.76
CA THR A 878 -35.45 22.52 13.46
C THR A 878 -34.00 22.74 13.05
N ILE A 879 -33.32 21.65 12.66
CA ILE A 879 -31.98 21.64 12.09
C ILE A 879 -32.07 21.11 10.66
N ALA A 880 -31.53 21.84 9.69
CA ALA A 880 -31.48 21.39 8.30
C ALA A 880 -30.26 20.49 8.09
N GLU A 881 -30.41 19.35 7.41
CA GLU A 881 -29.35 18.35 7.27
C GLU A 881 -29.19 17.90 5.80
N LEU A 882 -27.94 17.70 5.38
CA LEU A 882 -27.53 17.13 4.10
C LEU A 882 -26.49 16.03 4.39
N THR A 883 -26.77 14.78 4.04
CA THR A 883 -25.92 13.61 4.34
C THR A 883 -25.31 12.99 3.08
N GLY A 884 -24.32 12.10 3.24
CA GLY A 884 -23.75 11.36 2.11
C GLY A 884 -22.88 12.20 1.17
N LEU A 885 -22.31 13.32 1.64
CA LEU A 885 -21.57 14.27 0.80
C LEU A 885 -20.12 13.83 0.65
N VAL A 886 -19.67 13.58 -0.59
CA VAL A 886 -18.27 13.27 -0.89
C VAL A 886 -17.60 14.52 -1.47
N PRO A 887 -16.48 15.02 -0.90
CA PRO A 887 -15.80 16.19 -1.44
C PRO A 887 -15.39 16.00 -2.90
N ASP A 888 -15.22 17.11 -3.63
CA ASP A 888 -14.68 17.06 -4.99
C ASP A 888 -13.20 16.61 -5.03
N GLU A 889 -12.62 16.49 -6.23
CA GLU A 889 -11.23 16.06 -6.42
C GLU A 889 -10.21 16.98 -5.73
N LEU A 890 -10.60 18.21 -5.38
CA LEU A 890 -9.78 19.17 -4.66
C LEU A 890 -10.06 19.15 -3.14
N GLY A 891 -10.82 18.18 -2.64
CA GLY A 891 -11.21 18.09 -1.23
C GLY A 891 -12.13 19.23 -0.80
N CYS A 892 -13.02 19.68 -1.70
CA CYS A 892 -13.90 20.82 -1.45
C CYS A 892 -15.39 20.44 -1.48
N ILE A 893 -16.19 21.15 -0.67
CA ILE A 893 -17.66 21.19 -0.77
C ILE A 893 -18.08 22.66 -0.80
N TYR A 894 -18.91 23.03 -1.78
CA TYR A 894 -19.45 24.38 -1.90
C TYR A 894 -20.87 24.44 -1.35
N VAL A 895 -21.19 25.45 -0.56
CA VAL A 895 -22.53 25.64 0.03
C VAL A 895 -23.12 26.95 -0.45
N ASP A 896 -24.23 26.89 -1.19
CA ASP A 896 -25.03 28.06 -1.55
C ASP A 896 -26.17 28.26 -0.54
N ILE A 897 -26.36 29.50 -0.11
CA ILE A 897 -27.41 29.93 0.83
C ILE A 897 -28.31 30.94 0.12
N ALA A 898 -29.58 30.62 -0.03
CA ALA A 898 -30.53 31.45 -0.78
C ALA A 898 -31.92 31.49 -0.14
N ASN A 899 -32.67 32.57 -0.40
CA ASN A 899 -34.05 32.71 0.03
C ASN A 899 -35.00 31.90 -0.87
N VAL A 900 -35.97 31.21 -0.26
CA VAL A 900 -37.09 30.53 -0.94
C VAL A 900 -38.38 31.32 -0.78
N THR A 901 -38.59 31.89 0.41
CA THR A 901 -39.74 32.72 0.76
C THR A 901 -39.24 33.87 1.63
N GLY A 902 -39.81 35.06 1.45
CA GLY A 902 -39.32 36.30 2.04
C GLY A 902 -38.09 36.87 1.30
N THR A 903 -37.58 38.00 1.80
CA THR A 903 -36.45 38.73 1.19
C THR A 903 -35.09 38.49 1.87
N GLN A 904 -35.08 37.82 3.02
CA GLN A 904 -33.88 37.58 3.84
C GLN A 904 -33.75 36.09 4.19
N CYS A 905 -32.51 35.62 4.34
CA CYS A 905 -32.18 34.27 4.79
C CYS A 905 -30.98 34.29 5.74
N TYR A 906 -30.91 33.28 6.62
CA TYR A 906 -30.10 33.30 7.83
C TYR A 906 -29.28 32.03 8.00
N ILE A 907 -28.06 32.17 8.52
CA ILE A 907 -27.24 31.09 9.05
C ILE A 907 -26.62 31.57 10.36
N SER A 908 -26.84 30.81 11.44
CA SER A 908 -26.25 31.03 12.76
C SER A 908 -25.17 29.98 13.03
N ILE A 909 -25.47 28.71 12.77
CA ILE A 909 -24.59 27.58 13.08
C ILE A 909 -24.44 26.69 11.86
N MET A 910 -23.22 26.18 11.64
CA MET A 910 -22.94 25.07 10.73
C MET A 910 -22.14 24.00 11.45
N GLU A 911 -22.54 22.74 11.28
CA GLU A 911 -21.75 21.57 11.66
C GLU A 911 -21.27 20.84 10.41
N VAL A 912 -19.97 20.59 10.32
CA VAL A 912 -19.36 19.69 9.33
C VAL A 912 -18.98 18.41 10.06
N LYS A 913 -19.72 17.34 9.84
CA LYS A 913 -19.54 16.08 10.55
C LYS A 913 -19.02 15.01 9.60
N LYS A 914 -17.88 14.38 9.92
CA LYS A 914 -17.46 13.16 9.23
C LYS A 914 -18.36 12.00 9.65
N GLU A 915 -18.76 11.18 8.70
CA GLU A 915 -19.41 9.92 9.03
C GLU A 915 -18.35 8.95 9.56
N CYS A 916 -18.48 8.56 10.82
CA CYS A 916 -17.45 7.84 11.58
C CYS A 916 -17.33 6.38 11.08
N SER A 917 -16.13 6.01 10.67
CA SER A 917 -15.72 4.63 10.41
C SER A 917 -14.98 4.11 11.64
N VAL A 918 -15.41 2.98 12.21
CA VAL A 918 -14.82 2.36 13.42
C VAL A 918 -13.29 2.18 13.28
N VAL A 919 -12.52 2.49 14.33
CA VAL A 919 -11.05 2.34 14.37
C VAL A 919 -10.61 1.01 13.73
N GLY A 920 -9.69 1.10 12.77
CA GLY A 920 -9.33 -0.03 11.94
C GLY A 920 -8.55 -1.10 12.70
N THR A 921 -9.12 -2.29 12.77
CA THR A 921 -8.61 -3.41 13.59
C THR A 921 -7.63 -4.29 12.83
N GLY A 922 -7.38 -4.00 11.55
CA GLY A 922 -6.74 -4.94 10.62
C GLY A 922 -7.65 -6.12 10.24
N TRP A 923 -8.92 -6.14 10.67
CA TRP A 923 -9.87 -7.22 10.40
C TRP A 923 -11.15 -6.74 9.71
N GLY A 924 -11.54 -7.42 8.64
CA GLY A 924 -12.93 -7.42 8.16
C GLY A 924 -13.71 -8.53 8.87
N THR A 925 -14.81 -8.20 9.55
CA THR A 925 -15.58 -9.17 10.36
C THR A 925 -17.02 -9.28 9.90
N VAL A 926 -17.54 -10.51 9.79
CA VAL A 926 -18.99 -10.76 9.66
C VAL A 926 -19.56 -11.01 11.05
N GLU A 927 -20.49 -10.15 11.46
CA GLU A 927 -21.06 -10.09 12.80
C GLU A 927 -22.55 -10.40 12.79
N VAL A 928 -22.98 -11.31 13.67
CA VAL A 928 -24.39 -11.54 13.98
C VAL A 928 -24.76 -10.67 15.18
N ARG A 929 -25.77 -9.82 14.99
CA ARG A 929 -26.35 -8.93 16.00
C ARG A 929 -27.82 -9.28 16.21
N SER A 930 -28.46 -8.70 17.23
CA SER A 930 -29.81 -9.11 17.66
C SER A 930 -30.87 -9.11 16.55
N ASN A 931 -30.79 -8.20 15.58
CA ASN A 931 -31.74 -8.10 14.46
C ASN A 931 -31.06 -7.84 13.10
N GLU A 932 -29.74 -8.04 13.00
CA GLU A 932 -29.00 -7.79 11.76
C GLU A 932 -27.78 -8.72 11.62
N ILE A 933 -27.36 -8.93 10.38
CA ILE A 933 -26.01 -9.40 10.05
C ILE A 933 -25.26 -8.20 9.50
N ALA A 934 -24.07 -7.93 10.01
CA ALA A 934 -23.23 -6.83 9.57
C ALA A 934 -21.88 -7.34 9.06
N TYR A 935 -21.41 -6.83 7.92
CA TYR A 935 -19.99 -6.82 7.62
C TYR A 935 -19.41 -5.53 8.16
N VAL A 936 -18.38 -5.63 8.99
CA VAL A 936 -17.67 -4.48 9.55
C VAL A 936 -16.25 -4.52 8.99
N ALA A 937 -15.95 -3.59 8.09
CA ALA A 937 -14.66 -3.48 7.39
C ALA A 937 -13.49 -3.29 8.35
N SER A 938 -12.26 -3.54 7.89
CA SER A 938 -11.03 -3.20 8.59
C SER A 938 -10.85 -1.69 8.75
N THR A 939 -11.59 -0.87 8.00
CA THR A 939 -11.68 0.59 8.17
C THR A 939 -12.84 0.99 9.08
N GLY A 940 -13.66 0.02 9.49
CA GLY A 940 -14.83 0.21 10.33
C GLY A 940 -16.10 0.71 9.65
N HIS A 941 -16.10 0.82 8.32
CA HIS A 941 -17.34 0.95 7.57
C HIS A 941 -18.20 -0.31 7.75
N GLU A 942 -19.53 -0.15 7.76
CA GLU A 942 -20.45 -1.27 7.96
C GLU A 942 -21.40 -1.44 6.78
N ILE A 943 -21.61 -2.70 6.38
CA ILE A 943 -22.74 -3.11 5.54
C ILE A 943 -23.71 -3.86 6.46
N LYS A 944 -24.97 -3.41 6.54
CA LYS A 944 -25.98 -3.99 7.45
C LYS A 944 -27.12 -4.62 6.68
N ALA A 945 -27.39 -5.89 6.95
CA ALA A 945 -28.58 -6.61 6.50
C ALA A 945 -29.57 -6.75 7.66
N PRO A 946 -30.77 -6.14 7.62
CA PRO A 946 -31.78 -6.25 8.68
C PRO A 946 -32.43 -7.65 8.68
N VAL A 947 -31.71 -8.64 9.19
CA VAL A 947 -32.12 -10.04 9.30
C VAL A 947 -31.84 -10.55 10.70
N ARG A 948 -32.88 -11.13 11.33
CA ARG A 948 -32.74 -11.85 12.60
C ARG A 948 -32.37 -13.31 12.35
N LEU A 949 -31.35 -13.76 13.06
CA LEU A 949 -30.94 -15.15 13.17
C LEU A 949 -31.57 -15.73 14.45
N ASP A 950 -32.51 -16.66 14.29
CA ASP A 950 -33.28 -17.28 15.39
C ASP A 950 -32.91 -18.75 15.65
N GLY A 951 -31.83 -19.21 15.02
CA GLY A 951 -31.35 -20.59 15.12
C GLY A 951 -32.17 -21.62 14.35
N THR A 952 -33.14 -21.22 13.52
CA THR A 952 -34.02 -22.16 12.79
C THR A 952 -33.77 -22.24 11.29
N VAL A 953 -33.22 -21.19 10.67
CA VAL A 953 -32.99 -21.10 9.22
C VAL A 953 -31.52 -20.86 8.92
N TRP A 954 -30.94 -21.71 8.07
CA TRP A 954 -29.60 -21.51 7.52
C TRP A 954 -29.55 -20.26 6.65
N ARG A 955 -28.53 -19.43 6.85
CA ARG A 955 -28.24 -18.26 6.00
C ARG A 955 -26.97 -18.51 5.22
N ASP A 956 -27.02 -18.29 3.91
CA ASP A 956 -25.85 -18.26 3.05
C ASP A 956 -25.26 -16.85 3.09
N VAL A 957 -23.99 -16.74 3.48
CA VAL A 957 -23.28 -15.48 3.66
C VAL A 957 -22.01 -15.52 2.83
N ALA A 958 -21.80 -14.50 2.00
CA ALA A 958 -20.54 -14.32 1.28
C ALA A 958 -20.02 -12.90 1.41
N VAL A 959 -18.70 -12.78 1.59
CA VAL A 959 -17.97 -11.50 1.53
C VAL A 959 -17.02 -11.59 0.34
N ALA A 960 -17.19 -10.68 -0.62
CA ALA A 960 -16.34 -10.60 -1.81
C ALA A 960 -15.58 -9.27 -1.82
N HIS A 961 -14.26 -9.35 -1.92
CA HIS A 961 -13.36 -8.20 -1.95
C HIS A 961 -12.64 -8.12 -3.29
N SER A 962 -12.79 -6.98 -3.98
CA SER A 962 -12.02 -6.66 -5.17
C SER A 962 -10.90 -5.69 -4.80
N PHE A 963 -9.67 -6.16 -4.94
CA PHE A 963 -8.49 -5.38 -4.59
C PHE A 963 -8.24 -4.24 -5.56
N ALA A 964 -8.35 -4.51 -6.86
CA ALA A 964 -8.21 -3.50 -7.91
C ALA A 964 -9.28 -2.40 -7.74
N ALA A 965 -10.55 -2.79 -7.63
CA ALA A 965 -11.67 -1.85 -7.48
C ALA A 965 -11.79 -1.24 -6.07
N GLN A 966 -10.95 -1.65 -5.12
CA GLN A 966 -10.93 -1.17 -3.73
C GLN A 966 -12.31 -1.22 -3.06
N ARG A 967 -12.99 -2.36 -3.20
CA ARG A 967 -14.37 -2.51 -2.75
C ARG A 967 -14.63 -3.89 -2.16
N THR A 968 -15.23 -3.92 -0.97
CA THR A 968 -15.79 -5.13 -0.35
C THR A 968 -17.31 -5.14 -0.43
N ARG A 969 -17.91 -6.27 -0.77
CA ARG A 969 -19.35 -6.50 -0.88
C ARG A 969 -19.79 -7.59 0.07
N LEU A 970 -20.98 -7.42 0.65
CA LEU A 970 -21.65 -8.45 1.45
C LEU A 970 -22.85 -8.98 0.66
N PHE A 971 -22.94 -10.31 0.56
CA PHE A 971 -24.08 -11.01 -0.01
C PHE A 971 -24.76 -11.86 1.06
N LEU A 972 -26.09 -11.90 1.02
CA LEU A 972 -26.92 -12.70 1.90
C LEU A 972 -27.97 -13.48 1.10
N ASN A 973 -27.94 -14.80 1.16
CA ASN A 973 -28.77 -15.71 0.35
C ASN A 973 -28.69 -15.43 -1.16
N GLY A 974 -27.53 -14.98 -1.62
CA GLY A 974 -27.26 -14.66 -3.03
C GLY A 974 -27.59 -13.23 -3.47
N ASP A 975 -28.21 -12.43 -2.61
CA ASP A 975 -28.54 -11.03 -2.88
C ASP A 975 -27.43 -10.11 -2.36
N GLU A 976 -27.06 -9.07 -3.13
CA GLU A 976 -26.12 -8.04 -2.68
C GLU A 976 -26.79 -7.13 -1.65
N VAL A 977 -26.25 -7.10 -0.43
CA VAL A 977 -26.75 -6.25 0.67
C VAL A 977 -26.21 -4.83 0.51
N GLY A 978 -24.94 -4.70 0.12
CA GLY A 978 -24.26 -3.44 -0.05
C GLY A 978 -22.75 -3.62 -0.21
N SER A 979 -22.04 -2.49 -0.26
CA SER A 979 -20.59 -2.44 -0.45
C SER A 979 -19.95 -1.33 0.36
N VAL A 980 -18.66 -1.48 0.66
CA VAL A 980 -17.82 -0.48 1.32
C VAL A 980 -16.51 -0.28 0.56
N PRO A 981 -15.95 0.94 0.54
CA PRO A 981 -14.61 1.19 0.03
C PRO A 981 -13.59 0.60 1.02
N GLU A 982 -12.73 -0.27 0.51
CA GLU A 982 -11.75 -0.98 1.31
C GLU A 982 -10.69 -1.59 0.39
N ARG A 983 -9.44 -1.70 0.84
CA ARG A 983 -8.40 -2.45 0.13
C ARG A 983 -7.70 -3.38 1.12
N LEU A 984 -7.93 -4.68 0.98
CA LEU A 984 -7.43 -5.72 1.86
C LEU A 984 -6.22 -6.40 1.24
N TYR A 985 -5.29 -6.81 2.10
CA TYR A 985 -4.26 -7.79 1.76
C TYR A 985 -4.52 -9.03 2.61
N PRO A 986 -5.35 -9.99 2.18
CA PRO A 986 -5.70 -11.14 3.01
C PRO A 986 -4.48 -11.97 3.42
N SER A 987 -4.26 -12.13 4.73
CA SER A 987 -3.25 -13.07 5.27
C SER A 987 -3.87 -14.26 6.00
N VAL A 988 -5.06 -14.10 6.58
CA VAL A 988 -5.74 -15.16 7.34
C VAL A 988 -7.25 -15.05 7.15
N PHE A 989 -7.89 -16.18 6.91
CA PHE A 989 -9.36 -16.33 6.90
C PHE A 989 -9.78 -17.17 8.09
N VAL A 990 -10.86 -16.79 8.77
CA VAL A 990 -11.32 -17.46 9.98
C VAL A 990 -12.81 -17.71 9.98
N LEU A 991 -13.18 -18.90 10.48
CA LEU A 991 -14.56 -19.33 10.71
C LEU A 991 -14.77 -19.64 12.20
N GLY A 992 -15.88 -19.15 12.78
CA GLY A 992 -16.17 -19.31 14.21
C GLY A 992 -15.77 -18.12 15.08
N GLY A 993 -15.05 -17.15 14.50
CA GLY A 993 -14.79 -15.80 15.01
C GLY A 993 -13.30 -15.45 15.07
N GLU A 994 -12.95 -14.16 15.00
CA GLU A 994 -11.88 -13.54 15.81
C GLU A 994 -12.03 -12.01 15.86
N GLY A 995 -13.23 -11.55 16.24
CA GLY A 995 -13.44 -10.16 16.64
C GLY A 995 -12.96 -9.90 18.08
N GLU A 996 -12.06 -8.92 18.23
CA GLU A 996 -11.43 -8.52 19.49
C GLU A 996 -12.28 -7.49 20.28
N ALA A 997 -12.60 -7.82 21.54
CA ALA A 997 -13.38 -6.92 22.41
C ALA A 997 -12.67 -5.59 22.69
N ALA A 998 -11.33 -5.59 22.77
CA ALA A 998 -10.53 -4.38 22.97
C ALA A 998 -10.55 -3.44 21.74
N SER A 999 -10.85 -3.98 20.56
CA SER A 999 -10.92 -3.26 19.28
C SER A 999 -12.37 -2.92 18.90
N GLY A 1000 -13.31 -3.03 19.84
CA GLY A 1000 -14.74 -2.78 19.62
C GLY A 1000 -15.48 -3.85 18.81
N ARG A 1001 -14.88 -5.01 18.52
CA ARG A 1001 -15.51 -6.11 17.78
C ARG A 1001 -16.06 -7.18 18.71
N MET A 1002 -17.12 -7.86 18.27
CA MET A 1002 -17.70 -8.93 19.07
C MET A 1002 -16.83 -10.19 19.01
N GLN A 1003 -16.69 -10.90 20.14
CA GLN A 1003 -16.10 -12.24 20.14
C GLN A 1003 -16.95 -13.21 19.30
N GLY A 1004 -16.42 -14.39 18.96
CA GLY A 1004 -17.19 -15.43 18.25
C GLY A 1004 -18.49 -15.79 18.99
N PRO A 1005 -19.57 -16.26 18.34
CA PRO A 1005 -20.83 -16.57 19.03
C PRO A 1005 -20.63 -17.56 20.18
N GLU A 1006 -21.45 -17.49 21.24
CA GLU A 1006 -21.43 -18.51 22.31
C GLU A 1006 -21.55 -19.91 21.71
N ARG A 1007 -22.43 -20.05 20.71
CA ARG A 1007 -22.55 -21.23 19.86
C ARG A 1007 -23.11 -20.86 18.49
N ALA A 1008 -22.54 -21.42 17.43
CA ALA A 1008 -23.10 -21.34 16.08
C ALA A 1008 -22.77 -22.63 15.29
N SER A 1009 -23.57 -22.95 14.29
CA SER A 1009 -23.33 -24.07 13.37
C SER A 1009 -23.01 -23.57 11.97
N TYR A 1010 -22.09 -24.26 11.30
CA TYR A 1010 -21.49 -23.86 10.03
C TYR A 1010 -21.49 -25.00 9.02
N GLN A 1011 -21.72 -24.67 7.76
CA GLN A 1011 -21.64 -25.56 6.59
C GLN A 1011 -20.95 -24.86 5.43
N ASP A 1012 -20.44 -25.65 4.49
CA ASP A 1012 -20.10 -25.21 3.14
C ASP A 1012 -19.10 -24.03 3.09
N TRP A 1013 -18.02 -24.06 3.91
CA TRP A 1013 -17.05 -22.97 3.94
C TRP A 1013 -16.08 -23.05 2.75
N CYS A 1014 -16.15 -22.04 1.88
CA CYS A 1014 -15.31 -21.91 0.71
C CYS A 1014 -14.54 -20.59 0.70
N VAL A 1015 -13.29 -20.63 0.20
CA VAL A 1015 -12.47 -19.45 -0.04
C VAL A 1015 -11.97 -19.46 -1.49
N TYR A 1016 -12.15 -18.34 -2.17
CA TYR A 1016 -11.81 -18.12 -3.58
C TYR A 1016 -10.78 -16.99 -3.70
N ARG A 1017 -9.81 -17.12 -4.60
CA ARG A 1017 -8.79 -16.11 -4.92
C ARG A 1017 -9.28 -15.04 -5.92
N SER A 1018 -10.57 -14.77 -5.94
CA SER A 1018 -11.18 -13.75 -6.81
C SER A 1018 -12.51 -13.26 -6.24
N ALA A 1019 -12.90 -12.03 -6.55
CA ALA A 1019 -14.12 -11.42 -6.06
C ALA A 1019 -15.34 -11.84 -6.88
N TRP A 1020 -16.41 -12.29 -6.23
CA TRP A 1020 -17.68 -12.51 -6.91
C TRP A 1020 -18.39 -11.21 -7.28
N ASN A 1021 -19.05 -11.24 -8.44
CA ASN A 1021 -20.12 -10.33 -8.79
C ASN A 1021 -21.49 -10.87 -8.30
N ALA A 1022 -22.53 -10.03 -8.35
CA ALA A 1022 -23.86 -10.39 -7.88
C ALA A 1022 -24.46 -11.64 -8.58
N GLY A 1023 -24.16 -11.85 -9.88
CA GLY A 1023 -24.63 -13.01 -10.61
C GLY A 1023 -24.01 -14.33 -10.11
N GLU A 1024 -22.72 -14.31 -9.77
CA GLU A 1024 -22.02 -15.46 -9.20
C GLU A 1024 -22.54 -15.79 -7.79
N ALA A 1025 -22.78 -14.77 -6.95
CA ALA A 1025 -23.36 -14.96 -5.62
C ALA A 1025 -24.78 -15.54 -5.68
N SER A 1026 -25.63 -14.99 -6.56
CA SER A 1026 -27.00 -15.49 -6.78
C SER A 1026 -27.01 -16.92 -7.33
N ALA A 1027 -26.11 -17.24 -8.27
CA ALA A 1027 -25.96 -18.61 -8.79
C ALA A 1027 -25.51 -19.59 -7.69
N HIS A 1028 -24.54 -19.21 -6.86
CA HIS A 1028 -24.09 -20.02 -5.73
C HIS A 1028 -25.24 -20.35 -4.77
N ALA A 1029 -26.01 -19.35 -4.33
CA ALA A 1029 -27.14 -19.53 -3.44
C ALA A 1029 -28.28 -20.38 -4.05
N ALA A 1030 -28.40 -20.38 -5.38
CA ALA A 1030 -29.33 -21.25 -6.12
C ALA A 1030 -28.82 -22.71 -6.28
N GLY A 1031 -27.67 -23.05 -5.70
CA GLY A 1031 -27.05 -24.37 -5.80
C GLY A 1031 -26.19 -24.57 -7.05
N GLN A 1032 -25.95 -23.51 -7.83
CA GLN A 1032 -25.02 -23.54 -8.96
C GLN A 1032 -23.62 -23.21 -8.46
N MET A 1033 -22.86 -24.25 -8.12
CA MET A 1033 -21.52 -24.12 -7.55
C MET A 1033 -20.59 -23.29 -8.46
N GLN A 1034 -20.02 -22.23 -7.90
CA GLN A 1034 -18.91 -21.49 -8.50
C GLN A 1034 -17.62 -22.23 -8.11
N GLN A 1035 -16.76 -22.56 -9.08
CA GLN A 1035 -15.52 -23.31 -8.81
C GLN A 1035 -14.24 -22.55 -9.18
N ALA A 1036 -14.39 -21.50 -10.00
CA ALA A 1036 -13.26 -20.70 -10.44
C ALA A 1036 -12.50 -20.09 -9.26
N SER A 1037 -11.18 -20.27 -9.25
CA SER A 1037 -10.26 -19.74 -8.24
C SER A 1037 -10.48 -20.27 -6.82
N MET A 1038 -11.15 -21.41 -6.64
CA MET A 1038 -11.44 -21.98 -5.32
C MET A 1038 -10.21 -22.66 -4.70
N GLU A 1039 -9.80 -22.19 -3.53
CA GLU A 1039 -8.64 -22.72 -2.81
C GLU A 1039 -9.02 -23.58 -1.60
N ILE A 1040 -10.10 -23.21 -0.89
CA ILE A 1040 -10.68 -24.01 0.20
C ILE A 1040 -12.13 -24.35 -0.18
N CYS A 1041 -12.52 -25.61 0.03
CA CYS A 1041 -13.88 -26.11 -0.08
C CYS A 1041 -14.12 -27.14 1.02
N ALA A 1042 -14.54 -26.65 2.20
CA ALA A 1042 -14.75 -27.46 3.37
C ALA A 1042 -16.25 -27.65 3.62
N ALA A 1043 -16.72 -28.89 3.50
CA ALA A 1043 -18.11 -29.25 3.83
C ALA A 1043 -18.41 -29.11 5.32
N LEU A 1044 -17.36 -29.19 6.17
CA LEU A 1044 -17.44 -29.21 7.63
C LEU A 1044 -18.27 -30.39 8.16
N SER A 1045 -18.19 -31.52 7.47
CA SER A 1045 -18.84 -32.78 7.85
C SER A 1045 -17.84 -33.87 8.30
N ASP A 1046 -16.61 -33.47 8.61
CA ASP A 1046 -15.55 -34.33 9.12
C ASP A 1046 -16.03 -35.16 10.32
N LEU A 1047 -15.59 -36.43 10.35
CA LEU A 1047 -15.93 -37.36 11.46
C LEU A 1047 -15.41 -36.85 12.80
N HIS A 1048 -14.24 -36.20 12.79
CA HIS A 1048 -13.58 -35.68 13.98
C HIS A 1048 -12.85 -34.37 13.66
N PHE A 1049 -13.08 -33.34 14.48
CA PHE A 1049 -12.30 -32.10 14.47
C PHE A 1049 -11.23 -32.20 15.55
N THR A 1050 -9.97 -32.35 15.15
CA THR A 1050 -8.83 -32.49 16.07
C THR A 1050 -7.94 -31.26 15.97
N VAL A 1051 -7.53 -30.70 17.11
CA VAL A 1051 -6.64 -29.52 17.11
C VAL A 1051 -5.32 -29.85 16.39
N GLY A 1052 -4.91 -28.95 15.49
CA GLY A 1052 -3.70 -29.06 14.67
C GLY A 1052 -3.87 -29.89 13.40
N THR A 1053 -5.08 -30.38 13.09
CA THR A 1053 -5.35 -31.12 11.84
C THR A 1053 -6.12 -30.27 10.85
N ALA A 1054 -5.90 -30.53 9.55
CA ALA A 1054 -6.68 -29.92 8.48
C ALA A 1054 -8.12 -30.46 8.46
N VAL A 1055 -9.09 -29.60 8.12
CA VAL A 1055 -10.43 -30.03 7.68
C VAL A 1055 -10.36 -30.57 6.26
N ASP A 1056 -11.29 -31.46 5.88
CA ASP A 1056 -11.40 -31.98 4.52
C ASP A 1056 -11.55 -30.83 3.51
N ASN A 1057 -10.51 -30.61 2.70
CA ASN A 1057 -10.53 -29.65 1.60
C ASN A 1057 -10.82 -30.38 0.29
N ARG A 1058 -12.01 -30.15 -0.26
CA ARG A 1058 -12.47 -30.74 -1.53
C ARG A 1058 -12.13 -29.90 -2.77
N ALA A 1059 -11.44 -28.77 -2.58
CA ALA A 1059 -10.96 -27.95 -3.69
C ALA A 1059 -9.78 -28.65 -4.39
N GLN A 1060 -9.52 -28.26 -5.64
CA GLN A 1060 -8.37 -28.69 -6.43
C GLN A 1060 -7.14 -27.89 -6.01
N SER A 1061 -6.79 -28.02 -4.73
CA SER A 1061 -5.77 -27.28 -4.00
C SER A 1061 -5.14 -28.19 -2.93
N LEU A 1062 -3.88 -27.95 -2.60
CA LEU A 1062 -3.19 -28.57 -1.47
C LEU A 1062 -3.22 -27.69 -0.20
N SER A 1063 -3.91 -26.55 -0.24
CA SER A 1063 -4.06 -25.67 0.91
C SER A 1063 -4.89 -26.33 2.02
N GLU A 1064 -4.53 -26.03 3.27
CA GLU A 1064 -5.15 -26.62 4.46
C GLU A 1064 -5.83 -25.53 5.31
N ALA A 1065 -7.09 -25.76 5.68
CA ALA A 1065 -7.77 -25.03 6.73
C ALA A 1065 -7.63 -25.82 8.04
N VAL A 1066 -7.04 -25.20 9.06
CA VAL A 1066 -6.58 -25.88 10.29
C VAL A 1066 -7.58 -25.68 11.42
N VAL A 1067 -7.86 -26.76 12.15
CA VAL A 1067 -8.64 -26.74 13.40
C VAL A 1067 -7.73 -26.30 14.55
N ASN A 1068 -8.10 -25.22 15.23
CA ASN A 1068 -7.32 -24.67 16.35
C ASN A 1068 -7.99 -24.86 17.72
N SER A 1069 -9.29 -25.13 17.76
CA SER A 1069 -10.03 -25.32 19.01
C SER A 1069 -10.57 -26.74 19.15
N ALA A 1070 -10.52 -27.26 20.38
CA ALA A 1070 -11.17 -28.51 20.75
C ALA A 1070 -12.70 -28.37 20.93
N HIS A 1071 -13.23 -27.14 20.86
CA HIS A 1071 -14.65 -26.83 21.07
C HIS A 1071 -15.49 -26.90 19.80
N ILE A 1072 -15.08 -27.75 18.86
CA ILE A 1072 -15.78 -28.01 17.59
C ILE A 1072 -16.35 -29.42 17.63
N LYS A 1073 -17.65 -29.54 17.37
CA LYS A 1073 -18.36 -30.82 17.36
C LYS A 1073 -19.11 -31.00 16.05
N GLN A 1074 -18.99 -32.18 15.46
CA GLN A 1074 -19.92 -32.62 14.41
C GLN A 1074 -21.30 -32.90 15.03
N LYS A 1075 -22.38 -32.66 14.31
CA LYS A 1075 -23.69 -33.23 14.68
C LYS A 1075 -23.69 -34.74 14.38
N GLU A 1076 -24.08 -35.57 15.35
CA GLU A 1076 -24.38 -36.97 15.09
C GLU A 1076 -25.48 -37.09 14.04
N LYS A 1077 -25.24 -37.89 13.00
CA LYS A 1077 -26.23 -38.28 11.99
C LYS A 1077 -27.49 -38.72 12.72
N GLY A 1078 -28.63 -38.09 12.42
CA GLY A 1078 -29.92 -38.52 12.94
C GLY A 1078 -30.12 -39.99 12.61
N THR A 1079 -30.11 -40.85 13.63
CA THR A 1079 -30.45 -42.25 13.47
C THR A 1079 -31.89 -42.30 13.00
N LEU A 1080 -32.11 -42.50 11.70
CA LEU A 1080 -33.36 -43.07 11.23
C LEU A 1080 -33.44 -44.45 11.88
N LEU A 1081 -34.23 -44.55 12.95
CA LEU A 1081 -34.71 -45.81 13.47
C LEU A 1081 -35.34 -46.57 12.30
N LEU A 1082 -34.59 -47.52 11.75
CA LEU A 1082 -35.10 -48.59 10.91
C LEU A 1082 -36.11 -49.38 11.76
N VAL A 1083 -37.38 -48.96 11.70
CA VAL A 1083 -38.50 -49.86 11.93
C VAL A 1083 -38.84 -50.48 10.58
N ARG A 1084 -38.08 -51.50 10.20
CA ARG A 1084 -38.56 -52.77 9.62
C ARG A 1084 -37.42 -53.76 9.42
#